data_AF-A0A377GLW2-F1
#
_entry.id   AF-A0A377GLW2-F1
#
_cell.length_a   1.000
_cell.length_b   1.000
_cell.length_c   1.000
_cell.angle_alpha   90.00
_cell.angle_beta   90.00
_cell.angle_gamma   90.00
#
_symmetry.space_group_name_H-M   'P 1'
#
loop_
_entity.id
_entity.type
_entity.pdbx_description
1 polymer ?
#
loop_
_entity_poly.entity_id
_entity_poly.type
_entity_poly.pdbx_seq_one_letter_code
_entity_poly.pdbx_strand_id
1 'polypeptide(L)'
;MLNRRKSSKKSDSSEKYSAISGSLKGIQINTKRTDSIDRLNQGIIEIKKDKELSDDVKIIALFGVFVREYNRIVKSFGGANSNLGKYIKNFCAQNFGVVLDPALSHHFDPGSLILQILNSFGIKPSNENPSEEASLLKTNTRRANEVEFASKSDPVLERPEEVIAKVSHSLDDAQNDGEKIGQLTLRDDPKLTRLGTMFGANQFCYGEKPGGVEPGFRAIDINELFFKELIQILDPKNLSSENQPYDAKALNKLRDNLSKEEDLNQKKIIFAKFINSQVQGPHAQGDLAPGIKWLCDEVKTAVARNNQLSAWMYKLDYAERQKDRVKANKEAIREFVGTHFAGIFSEQNQKQEIAWVTNKEGGVHALLACGWKNDLKEFSEFLHGGSEPDYNGVLVEDKDAPVKESKEVPGLAKNLILGIELGDRDGMGKKAQNKGLADEEFYGFDYGKPYEGKGVASTLSDDFSFEDTFAKVPAIFRGSSSIGLARHFMYRNYSVFYDTALSERMEGFHLLRKMITGENPSEEVIESHPTLREELERIEKRTPSPQDLLGQLVRLKNKCDQESPFQNLIDAQIFEICAGKSNFDLYFAQVKMELLEMGINKNMNYQELADYIEFINEMQVTASNSNQQILDTFEKRRLLTAQEIDLLDHLEKYFSPTSVMSHDGEVFLRKMRFDPQSSRIPFQLSKETNGTYTLTTTNKDLVNQLSQEFGLTCEQNDAGLSCNIGKNALEQLIIDAKDKYDKKREDLLIKPTYKLITFPHLVTLLNQDNSPSNPKVSIGFLWREDNSLSLRITAKTEQQKELVKKIFGHEYTKRSIRVEIPSGELTNVRKHIEKTHEEYLKLNTKTQAEQREPTIPVVSQSTKKTNKWSDFHENSKAETQEKAKHCELLERFSRLIPDNEVLGHIKNVIEEVTDLKIIEQLLSYNDSTLSSPENVQAIVGENFTKVKVISDEMIGTQQPDALSLKQDFSIAR
;
A
#
# COMPACT_ATOMS: atom_id res chain seq x y z
N MET A 1 -11.02 -16.30 23.26
CA MET A 1 -12.08 -17.23 23.74
C MET A 1 -12.60 -18.07 22.59
N LEU A 2 -12.33 -19.38 22.59
CA LEU A 2 -13.09 -20.39 21.83
C LEU A 2 -13.27 -21.64 22.71
N ASN A 3 -13.66 -21.44 23.98
CA ASN A 3 -14.16 -22.52 24.81
C ASN A 3 -15.62 -22.78 24.44
N ARG A 4 -15.84 -23.65 23.44
CA ARG A 4 -17.14 -24.30 23.24
C ARG A 4 -17.49 -25.03 24.54
N ARG A 5 -18.47 -24.49 25.29
CA ARG A 5 -19.28 -25.31 26.19
C ARG A 5 -19.71 -26.54 25.41
N LYS A 6 -19.35 -27.74 25.90
CA LYS A 6 -19.95 -29.01 25.49
C LYS A 6 -21.46 -28.94 25.79
N SER A 7 -22.21 -28.38 24.87
CA SER A 7 -23.65 -28.54 24.74
C SER A 7 -23.86 -29.82 23.92
N SER A 8 -24.47 -30.83 24.51
CA SER A 8 -24.77 -32.13 23.89
C SER A 8 -25.92 -32.09 22.87
N LYS A 9 -26.25 -30.92 22.30
CA LYS A 9 -27.17 -30.81 21.16
C LYS A 9 -26.35 -30.74 19.87
N LYS A 10 -26.57 -31.69 18.95
CA LYS A 10 -26.09 -31.58 17.55
C LYS A 10 -26.47 -30.19 17.02
N SER A 11 -25.51 -29.47 16.43
CA SER A 11 -25.83 -28.23 15.73
C SER A 11 -26.73 -28.54 14.54
N ASP A 12 -27.66 -27.63 14.21
CA ASP A 12 -28.56 -27.73 13.04
C ASP A 12 -27.76 -28.05 11.75
N SER A 13 -26.57 -27.47 11.59
CA SER A 13 -25.65 -27.74 10.48
C SER A 13 -25.20 -29.21 10.36
N SER A 14 -25.08 -29.94 11.46
CA SER A 14 -24.66 -31.35 11.44
C SER A 14 -25.76 -32.27 10.91
N GLU A 15 -27.03 -31.96 11.24
CA GLU A 15 -28.19 -32.66 10.70
C GLU A 15 -28.37 -32.37 9.21
N LYS A 16 -28.24 -31.10 8.81
CA LYS A 16 -28.29 -30.68 7.40
C LYS A 16 -27.17 -31.31 6.58
N TYR A 17 -25.94 -31.31 7.07
CA TYR A 17 -24.82 -31.96 6.39
C TYR A 17 -25.04 -33.47 6.24
N SER A 18 -25.53 -34.13 7.29
CA SER A 18 -25.84 -35.57 7.24
C SER A 18 -26.92 -35.88 6.21
N ALA A 19 -27.96 -35.05 6.10
CA ALA A 19 -29.03 -35.19 5.10
C ALA A 19 -28.49 -35.03 3.66
N ILE A 20 -27.68 -34.00 3.41
CA ILE A 20 -27.04 -33.77 2.10
C ILE A 20 -26.05 -34.89 1.76
N SER A 21 -25.23 -35.30 2.71
CA SER A 21 -24.29 -36.41 2.52
C SER A 21 -25.01 -37.73 2.22
N GLY A 22 -26.21 -37.91 2.80
CA GLY A 22 -27.13 -39.00 2.52
C GLY A 22 -27.73 -38.94 1.10
N SER A 23 -28.21 -37.78 0.65
CA SER A 23 -28.72 -37.61 -0.72
C SER A 23 -27.64 -37.77 -1.78
N LEU A 24 -26.36 -37.62 -1.40
CA LEU A 24 -25.20 -37.89 -2.24
C LEU A 24 -24.83 -39.38 -2.38
N LYS A 25 -25.40 -40.29 -1.58
CA LYS A 25 -25.14 -41.73 -1.69
C LYS A 25 -26.05 -42.37 -2.75
N GLY A 26 -25.46 -42.97 -3.78
CA GLY A 26 -26.21 -43.77 -4.76
C GLY A 26 -26.71 -42.99 -5.99
N ILE A 27 -26.16 -41.81 -6.27
CA ILE A 27 -26.50 -41.04 -7.47
C ILE A 27 -25.94 -41.72 -8.73
N GLN A 28 -26.83 -42.14 -9.64
CA GLN A 28 -26.47 -42.56 -10.99
C GLN A 28 -27.04 -41.56 -12.00
N ILE A 29 -26.18 -40.69 -12.52
CA ILE A 29 -26.57 -39.73 -13.57
C ILE A 29 -26.25 -40.36 -14.92
N ASN A 30 -27.27 -40.75 -15.68
CA ASN A 30 -27.08 -41.22 -17.05
C ASN A 30 -26.65 -40.05 -17.95
N THR A 31 -25.35 -39.94 -18.23
CA THR A 31 -24.77 -38.88 -19.05
C THR A 31 -23.51 -39.38 -19.77
N LYS A 32 -23.24 -38.83 -20.96
CA LYS A 32 -22.00 -39.08 -21.71
C LYS A 32 -20.80 -38.27 -21.18
N ARG A 33 -20.96 -37.56 -20.05
CA ARG A 33 -19.97 -36.65 -19.43
C ARG A 33 -19.26 -37.31 -18.24
N THR A 34 -18.62 -38.46 -18.48
CA THR A 34 -17.96 -39.27 -17.44
C THR A 34 -16.91 -38.47 -16.68
N ASP A 35 -16.06 -37.70 -17.37
CA ASP A 35 -14.97 -36.95 -16.74
C ASP A 35 -15.47 -35.86 -15.78
N SER A 36 -16.63 -35.25 -16.06
CA SER A 36 -17.25 -34.28 -15.15
C SER A 36 -17.85 -34.94 -13.92
N ILE A 37 -18.40 -36.16 -14.07
CA ILE A 37 -18.87 -36.96 -12.93
C ILE A 37 -17.69 -37.36 -12.05
N ASP A 38 -16.59 -37.82 -12.65
CA ASP A 38 -15.41 -38.25 -11.90
C ASP A 38 -14.82 -37.10 -11.08
N ARG A 39 -14.70 -35.90 -11.66
CA ARG A 39 -14.27 -34.69 -10.93
C ARG A 39 -15.25 -34.27 -9.84
N LEU A 40 -16.56 -34.30 -10.12
CA LEU A 40 -17.60 -34.00 -9.13
C LEU A 40 -17.51 -34.96 -7.94
N ASN A 41 -17.42 -36.26 -8.20
CA ASN A 41 -17.31 -37.31 -7.19
C ASN A 41 -16.01 -37.21 -6.39
N GLN A 42 -14.89 -36.95 -7.06
CA GLN A 42 -13.59 -36.77 -6.42
C GLN A 42 -13.62 -35.59 -5.43
N GLY A 43 -14.16 -34.43 -5.84
CA GLY A 43 -14.32 -33.28 -4.95
C GLY A 43 -15.24 -33.55 -3.77
N ILE A 44 -16.33 -34.31 -3.97
CA ILE A 44 -17.22 -34.73 -2.87
C ILE A 44 -16.48 -35.65 -1.88
N ILE A 45 -15.67 -36.59 -2.38
CA ILE A 45 -14.91 -37.53 -1.55
C ILE A 45 -13.84 -36.81 -0.72
N GLU A 46 -13.12 -35.87 -1.32
CA GLU A 46 -12.11 -35.05 -0.64
C GLU A 46 -12.71 -34.30 0.55
N ILE A 47 -13.83 -33.61 0.34
CA ILE A 47 -14.52 -32.86 1.42
C ILE A 47 -15.04 -33.79 2.51
N LYS A 48 -15.56 -34.98 2.15
CA LYS A 48 -16.04 -35.96 3.14
C LYS A 48 -14.92 -36.54 4.00
N LYS A 49 -13.70 -36.67 3.46
CA LYS A 49 -12.54 -37.23 4.16
C LYS A 49 -11.82 -36.21 5.05
N ASP A 50 -12.02 -34.92 4.78
CA ASP A 50 -11.44 -33.85 5.57
C ASP A 50 -12.04 -33.81 6.98
N LYS A 51 -11.20 -34.05 8.00
CA LYS A 51 -11.60 -34.07 9.42
C LYS A 51 -11.47 -32.70 10.08
N GLU A 52 -10.77 -31.75 9.46
CA GLU A 52 -10.51 -30.43 10.01
C GLU A 52 -11.67 -29.46 9.71
N LEU A 53 -12.40 -29.69 8.62
CA LEU A 53 -13.59 -28.87 8.29
C LEU A 53 -14.79 -29.20 9.18
N SER A 54 -15.42 -28.15 9.71
CA SER A 54 -16.71 -28.22 10.40
C SER A 54 -17.86 -28.47 9.40
N ASP A 55 -19.00 -28.96 9.89
CA ASP A 55 -20.11 -29.43 9.05
C ASP A 55 -20.73 -28.32 8.17
N ASP A 56 -20.82 -27.09 8.69
CA ASP A 56 -21.19 -25.88 7.94
C ASP A 56 -20.20 -25.56 6.81
N VAL A 57 -18.90 -25.60 7.09
CA VAL A 57 -17.86 -25.39 6.06
C VAL A 57 -17.88 -26.51 5.01
N LYS A 58 -18.18 -27.75 5.41
CA LYS A 58 -18.36 -28.88 4.49
C LYS A 58 -19.57 -28.69 3.56
N ILE A 59 -20.70 -28.19 4.06
CA ILE A 59 -21.87 -27.86 3.23
C ILE A 59 -21.49 -26.81 2.18
N ILE A 60 -20.80 -25.75 2.59
CA ILE A 60 -20.35 -24.68 1.69
C ILE A 60 -19.35 -25.21 0.65
N ALA A 61 -18.38 -26.01 1.07
CA ALA A 61 -17.40 -26.62 0.18
C ALA A 61 -18.07 -27.54 -0.86
N LEU A 62 -19.05 -28.35 -0.44
CA LEU A 62 -19.82 -29.20 -1.35
C LEU A 62 -20.55 -28.36 -2.39
N PHE A 63 -21.24 -27.29 -1.98
CA PHE A 63 -21.86 -26.36 -2.92
C PHE A 63 -20.83 -25.77 -3.91
N GLY A 64 -19.64 -25.41 -3.44
CA GLY A 64 -18.55 -24.93 -4.30
C GLY A 64 -18.08 -25.93 -5.36
N VAL A 65 -18.06 -27.23 -5.06
CA VAL A 65 -17.76 -28.28 -6.06
C VAL A 65 -18.85 -28.34 -7.13
N PHE A 66 -20.13 -28.30 -6.72
CA PHE A 66 -21.27 -28.33 -7.63
C PHE A 66 -21.27 -27.13 -8.60
N VAL A 67 -21.06 -25.91 -8.10
CA VAL A 67 -21.02 -24.71 -8.94
C VAL A 67 -19.84 -24.74 -9.90
N ARG A 68 -18.65 -25.19 -9.44
CA ARG A 68 -17.46 -25.29 -10.30
C ARG A 68 -17.69 -26.23 -11.48
N GLU A 69 -18.27 -27.40 -11.23
CA GLU A 69 -18.61 -28.34 -12.29
C GLU A 69 -19.76 -27.82 -13.17
N TYR A 70 -20.77 -27.14 -12.61
CA TYR A 70 -21.83 -26.49 -13.39
C TYR A 70 -21.28 -25.44 -14.38
N ASN A 71 -20.36 -24.59 -13.93
CA ASN A 71 -19.75 -23.55 -14.76
C ASN A 71 -18.87 -24.14 -15.87
N ARG A 72 -18.25 -25.29 -15.64
CA ARG A 72 -17.49 -26.04 -16.66
C ARG A 72 -18.41 -26.62 -17.73
N ILE A 73 -19.54 -27.22 -17.33
CA ILE A 73 -20.46 -27.85 -18.28
C ILE A 73 -21.30 -26.81 -19.04
N VAL A 74 -21.65 -25.68 -18.44
CA VAL A 74 -22.47 -24.61 -19.07
C VAL A 74 -21.87 -24.12 -20.38
N LYS A 75 -20.54 -24.02 -20.46
CA LYS A 75 -19.80 -23.52 -21.64
C LYS A 75 -19.61 -24.55 -22.76
N SER A 76 -20.19 -25.75 -22.64
CA SER A 76 -19.96 -26.86 -23.56
C SER A 76 -21.25 -27.31 -24.27
N PHE A 77 -21.15 -28.12 -25.33
CA PHE A 77 -22.29 -28.56 -26.14
C PHE A 77 -23.37 -29.31 -25.31
N GLY A 78 -24.60 -28.79 -25.28
CA GLY A 78 -25.69 -29.25 -24.41
C GLY A 78 -25.77 -28.57 -23.03
N GLY A 79 -24.70 -27.92 -22.58
CA GLY A 79 -24.69 -26.92 -21.51
C GLY A 79 -25.43 -27.28 -20.22
N ALA A 80 -26.12 -26.28 -19.68
CA ALA A 80 -27.04 -26.40 -18.54
C ALA A 80 -28.20 -27.39 -18.79
N ASN A 81 -28.55 -27.64 -20.05
CA ASN A 81 -29.66 -28.53 -20.44
C ASN A 81 -29.27 -30.01 -20.51
N SER A 82 -27.99 -30.34 -20.31
CA SER A 82 -27.53 -31.72 -20.19
C SER A 82 -28.11 -32.40 -18.95
N ASN A 83 -28.20 -33.74 -18.94
CA ASN A 83 -28.68 -34.49 -17.77
C ASN A 83 -27.89 -34.17 -16.50
N LEU A 84 -26.56 -34.01 -16.63
CA LEU A 84 -25.70 -33.57 -15.54
C LEU A 84 -25.96 -32.12 -15.11
N GLY A 85 -26.17 -31.21 -16.07
CA GLY A 85 -26.50 -29.80 -15.79
C GLY A 85 -27.82 -29.63 -15.06
N LYS A 86 -28.86 -30.32 -15.52
CA LYS A 86 -30.19 -30.36 -14.86
C LYS A 86 -30.10 -30.96 -13.47
N TYR A 87 -29.34 -32.05 -13.32
CA TYR A 87 -29.12 -32.66 -12.01
C TYR A 87 -28.47 -31.69 -11.03
N ILE A 88 -27.34 -31.07 -11.42
CA ILE A 88 -26.62 -30.13 -10.56
C ILE A 88 -27.52 -28.93 -10.19
N LYS A 89 -28.23 -28.35 -11.16
CA LYS A 89 -29.16 -27.24 -10.93
C LYS A 89 -30.27 -27.61 -9.93
N ASN A 90 -30.91 -28.75 -10.11
CA ASN A 90 -31.98 -29.22 -9.23
C ASN A 90 -31.46 -29.58 -7.83
N PHE A 91 -30.30 -30.23 -7.76
CA PHE A 91 -29.67 -30.58 -6.49
C PHE A 91 -29.36 -29.31 -5.68
N CYS A 92 -28.81 -28.28 -6.33
CA CYS A 92 -28.51 -27.01 -5.68
C CYS A 92 -29.75 -26.26 -5.21
N ALA A 93 -30.81 -26.22 -6.02
CA ALA A 93 -32.07 -25.60 -5.60
C ALA A 93 -32.66 -26.33 -4.39
N GLN A 94 -32.71 -27.66 -4.41
CA GLN A 94 -33.36 -28.46 -3.37
C GLN A 94 -32.58 -28.55 -2.06
N ASN A 95 -31.26 -28.73 -2.13
CA ASN A 95 -30.44 -29.05 -0.95
C ASN A 95 -29.73 -27.81 -0.39
N PHE A 96 -29.43 -26.83 -1.24
CA PHE A 96 -28.72 -25.61 -0.85
C PHE A 96 -29.63 -24.37 -0.85
N GLY A 97 -30.78 -24.42 -1.54
CA GLY A 97 -31.66 -23.27 -1.77
C GLY A 97 -31.07 -22.25 -2.76
N VAL A 98 -30.31 -22.74 -3.75
CA VAL A 98 -29.62 -21.89 -4.73
C VAL A 98 -30.01 -22.26 -6.15
N VAL A 99 -30.53 -21.29 -6.89
CA VAL A 99 -30.87 -21.42 -8.31
C VAL A 99 -29.66 -21.06 -9.16
N LEU A 100 -29.10 -22.05 -9.86
CA LEU A 100 -27.94 -21.85 -10.74
C LEU A 100 -28.36 -21.31 -12.12
N ASP A 101 -27.95 -20.07 -12.43
CA ASP A 101 -28.08 -19.46 -13.77
C ASP A 101 -26.82 -19.66 -14.65
N PRO A 102 -26.97 -19.95 -15.96
CA PRO A 102 -25.88 -19.94 -16.94
C PRO A 102 -25.05 -18.65 -17.04
N ALA A 103 -25.59 -17.49 -16.69
CA ALA A 103 -24.94 -16.18 -16.81
C ALA A 103 -24.08 -15.78 -15.59
N LEU A 104 -23.72 -16.74 -14.71
CA LEU A 104 -23.01 -16.51 -13.44
C LEU A 104 -23.79 -15.66 -12.41
N SER A 105 -25.08 -15.41 -12.64
CA SER A 105 -26.01 -14.75 -11.72
C SER A 105 -26.82 -15.79 -10.94
N HIS A 106 -26.16 -16.54 -10.05
CA HIS A 106 -26.88 -17.48 -9.19
C HIS A 106 -27.75 -16.72 -8.18
N HIS A 107 -28.97 -17.19 -7.96
CA HIS A 107 -29.93 -16.58 -7.04
C HIS A 107 -30.10 -17.45 -5.79
N PHE A 108 -30.12 -16.82 -4.62
CA PHE A 108 -30.38 -17.47 -3.34
C PHE A 108 -31.84 -17.28 -2.96
N ASP A 109 -32.55 -18.36 -2.66
CA ASP A 109 -33.90 -18.25 -2.14
C ASP A 109 -33.86 -17.61 -0.73
N PRO A 110 -34.80 -16.72 -0.38
CA PRO A 110 -34.94 -16.20 0.97
C PRO A 110 -35.06 -17.36 1.97
N GLY A 111 -34.11 -17.48 2.90
CA GLY A 111 -34.05 -18.58 3.86
C GLY A 111 -33.34 -19.84 3.36
N SER A 112 -32.64 -19.79 2.22
CA SER A 112 -31.79 -20.90 1.75
C SER A 112 -30.73 -21.31 2.77
N LEU A 113 -30.35 -22.60 2.77
CA LEU A 113 -29.36 -23.14 3.72
C LEU A 113 -28.01 -22.43 3.60
N ILE A 114 -27.58 -22.12 2.36
CA ILE A 114 -26.34 -21.37 2.16
C ILE A 114 -26.45 -19.97 2.75
N LEU A 115 -27.56 -19.27 2.53
CA LEU A 115 -27.76 -17.93 3.10
C LEU A 115 -27.86 -17.96 4.63
N GLN A 116 -28.49 -18.98 5.22
CA GLN A 116 -28.53 -19.17 6.67
C GLN A 116 -27.12 -19.38 7.25
N ILE A 117 -26.30 -20.21 6.59
CA ILE A 117 -24.92 -20.43 7.01
C ILE A 117 -24.10 -19.13 6.83
N LEU A 118 -24.21 -18.42 5.70
CA LEU A 118 -23.54 -17.14 5.47
C LEU A 118 -23.98 -16.06 6.47
N ASN A 119 -25.27 -15.99 6.81
CA ASN A 119 -25.81 -15.12 7.86
C ASN A 119 -25.21 -15.47 9.23
N SER A 120 -24.97 -16.76 9.52
CA SER A 120 -24.29 -17.18 10.76
C SER A 120 -22.82 -16.76 10.81
N PHE A 121 -22.20 -16.52 9.65
CA PHE A 121 -20.89 -15.88 9.51
C PHE A 121 -20.98 -14.33 9.46
N GLY A 122 -22.15 -13.74 9.68
CA GLY A 122 -22.36 -12.29 9.69
C GLY A 122 -22.59 -11.64 8.33
N ILE A 123 -22.78 -12.41 7.25
CA ILE A 123 -23.07 -11.90 5.90
C ILE A 123 -24.59 -11.71 5.77
N LYS A 124 -25.11 -10.51 6.01
CA LYS A 124 -26.51 -10.18 5.73
C LYS A 124 -26.66 -9.67 4.28
N PRO A 125 -27.53 -10.26 3.44
CA PRO A 125 -27.93 -9.59 2.20
C PRO A 125 -28.77 -8.36 2.56
N SER A 126 -28.57 -7.27 1.83
CA SER A 126 -29.37 -6.03 1.91
C SER A 126 -30.78 -6.25 1.34
N ASN A 127 -31.57 -7.12 1.98
CA ASN A 127 -32.95 -7.45 1.57
C ASN A 127 -34.00 -7.08 2.64
N GLU A 128 -33.65 -6.30 3.66
CA GLU A 128 -34.65 -5.81 4.65
C GLU A 128 -35.40 -4.55 4.19
N ASN A 129 -35.15 -4.03 2.98
CA ASN A 129 -36.00 -3.01 2.33
C ASN A 129 -36.47 -3.49 0.94
N PRO A 130 -37.77 -3.80 0.73
CA PRO A 130 -38.31 -4.25 -0.55
C PRO A 130 -38.28 -3.18 -1.68
N SER A 131 -37.77 -1.97 -1.42
CA SER A 131 -37.61 -0.91 -2.41
C SER A 131 -36.23 -0.92 -3.10
N GLU A 132 -35.32 -1.83 -2.75
CA GLU A 132 -33.94 -1.88 -3.24
C GLU A 132 -33.68 -3.00 -4.28
N GLU A 133 -34.70 -3.43 -5.05
CA GLU A 133 -34.51 -4.31 -6.22
C GLU A 133 -34.15 -3.51 -7.49
N ALA A 134 -32.94 -2.96 -7.60
CA ALA A 134 -32.25 -2.70 -8.89
C ALA A 134 -30.87 -2.04 -8.70
N SER A 135 -29.85 -2.80 -8.26
CA SER A 135 -28.45 -2.39 -8.51
C SER A 135 -27.53 -3.56 -8.84
N LEU A 136 -28.08 -4.54 -9.56
CA LEU A 136 -27.30 -5.52 -10.31
C LEU A 136 -27.83 -5.54 -11.75
N LEU A 137 -27.22 -4.70 -12.60
CA LEU A 137 -27.18 -4.76 -14.07
C LEU A 137 -28.53 -5.05 -14.80
N LYS A 138 -29.20 -4.00 -15.26
CA LYS A 138 -30.01 -4.06 -16.49
C LYS A 138 -29.45 -3.10 -17.53
N THR A 139 -29.02 -3.65 -18.66
CA THR A 139 -28.65 -2.92 -19.86
C THR A 139 -29.86 -2.25 -20.50
N ASN A 140 -29.64 -1.03 -20.99
CA ASN A 140 -30.60 -0.12 -21.59
C ASN A 140 -31.59 -0.78 -22.58
N THR A 141 -32.88 -0.51 -22.37
CA THR A 141 -33.82 -0.36 -23.48
C THR A 141 -34.49 1.00 -23.35
N ARG A 142 -34.04 1.94 -24.19
CA ARG A 142 -34.69 3.26 -24.35
C ARG A 142 -36.13 3.03 -24.83
N ARG A 143 -37.11 3.57 -24.11
CA ARG A 143 -38.42 3.90 -24.71
C ARG A 143 -38.39 5.36 -25.13
N ALA A 144 -38.50 5.56 -26.43
CA ALA A 144 -38.80 6.83 -27.04
C ALA A 144 -40.27 7.19 -26.78
N ASN A 145 -40.52 8.49 -26.57
CA ASN A 145 -41.73 9.27 -26.85
C ASN A 145 -42.18 10.11 -25.64
N GLU A 146 -42.39 11.40 -25.93
CA GLU A 146 -43.13 12.48 -25.23
C GLU A 146 -42.25 13.74 -25.21
N VAL A 147 -42.18 14.49 -26.32
CA VAL A 147 -43.08 15.57 -26.81
C VAL A 147 -43.13 16.78 -25.89
N GLU A 148 -42.53 17.87 -26.38
CA GLU A 148 -42.51 19.24 -25.88
C GLU A 148 -43.91 19.86 -25.72
N PHE A 149 -44.06 20.77 -24.75
CA PHE A 149 -44.86 21.99 -24.93
C PHE A 149 -44.26 23.16 -24.14
N ALA A 150 -44.18 24.31 -24.82
CA ALA A 150 -43.75 25.61 -24.34
C ALA A 150 -44.92 26.47 -23.84
N SER A 151 -44.64 27.51 -23.03
CA SER A 151 -44.98 28.94 -23.33
C SER A 151 -45.11 29.88 -22.09
N LYS A 152 -44.31 30.97 -22.11
CA LYS A 152 -44.56 32.42 -21.80
C LYS A 152 -45.37 32.81 -20.53
N SER A 153 -45.08 33.86 -19.74
CA SER A 153 -44.73 35.26 -20.05
C SER A 153 -44.40 36.06 -18.75
N ASP A 154 -43.56 37.10 -18.85
CA ASP A 154 -43.15 38.14 -17.86
C ASP A 154 -44.31 39.03 -17.29
N PRO A 155 -44.19 39.77 -16.15
CA PRO A 155 -43.42 41.03 -16.07
C PRO A 155 -42.66 41.36 -14.76
N VAL A 156 -41.67 42.22 -14.99
CA VAL A 156 -40.66 42.91 -14.16
C VAL A 156 -41.24 43.86 -13.09
N LEU A 157 -40.56 43.97 -11.94
CA LEU A 157 -40.50 45.18 -11.12
C LEU A 157 -39.05 45.42 -10.64
N GLU A 158 -38.37 46.34 -11.33
CA GLU A 158 -37.04 46.84 -10.96
C GLU A 158 -37.08 47.65 -9.65
N ARG A 159 -36.08 47.41 -8.80
CA ARG A 159 -35.50 48.41 -7.90
C ARG A 159 -33.98 48.42 -8.13
N PRO A 160 -33.30 49.57 -7.97
CA PRO A 160 -32.00 49.82 -8.56
C PRO A 160 -30.91 48.97 -7.90
N GLU A 161 -30.13 48.24 -8.72
CA GLU A 161 -28.91 47.58 -8.28
C GLU A 161 -27.87 48.62 -7.82
N GLU A 162 -27.37 48.48 -6.59
CA GLU A 162 -26.06 48.99 -6.23
C GLU A 162 -25.00 48.23 -7.04
N VAL A 163 -24.21 48.97 -7.80
CA VAL A 163 -23.12 48.42 -8.61
C VAL A 163 -21.98 47.98 -7.70
N ILE A 164 -22.04 46.73 -7.24
CA ILE A 164 -20.85 45.99 -6.82
C ILE A 164 -20.25 45.39 -8.10
N ALA A 165 -18.98 45.67 -8.36
CA ALA A 165 -18.27 45.14 -9.52
C ALA A 165 -18.27 43.59 -9.48
N LYS A 166 -19.17 42.98 -10.26
CA LYS A 166 -19.29 41.52 -10.45
C LYS A 166 -17.99 41.00 -11.10
N VAL A 167 -17.15 40.36 -10.29
CA VAL A 167 -16.19 39.35 -10.78
C VAL A 167 -17.05 38.18 -11.25
N SER A 168 -16.83 37.68 -12.48
CA SER A 168 -17.54 36.48 -12.92
C SER A 168 -17.09 35.31 -12.04
N HIS A 169 -17.97 34.91 -11.14
CA HIS A 169 -17.89 33.63 -10.45
C HIS A 169 -17.72 32.51 -11.50
N SER A 170 -17.00 31.43 -11.18
CA SER A 170 -17.10 30.23 -12.01
C SER A 170 -18.58 29.84 -12.17
N LEU A 171 -18.98 29.23 -13.29
CA LEU A 171 -20.37 28.79 -13.53
C LEU A 171 -20.97 27.93 -12.40
N ASP A 172 -20.17 27.42 -11.47
CA ASP A 172 -20.63 26.70 -10.28
C ASP A 172 -21.37 27.61 -9.26
N ASP A 173 -21.14 28.92 -9.24
CA ASP A 173 -21.79 29.88 -8.31
C ASP A 173 -22.75 30.86 -9.03
N ALA A 174 -22.67 30.99 -10.36
CA ALA A 174 -23.49 31.91 -11.14
C ALA A 174 -24.26 31.16 -12.24
N GLN A 175 -25.47 30.70 -11.92
CA GLN A 175 -26.45 30.32 -12.96
C GLN A 175 -27.82 30.93 -12.64
N ASN A 176 -27.95 32.22 -12.98
CA ASN A 176 -29.21 32.74 -13.49
C ASN A 176 -29.30 32.33 -14.97
N ASP A 177 -30.40 31.64 -15.30
CA ASP A 177 -30.87 31.27 -16.64
C ASP A 177 -30.22 30.09 -17.39
N GLY A 178 -31.03 29.04 -17.58
CA GLY A 178 -31.07 28.31 -18.86
C GLY A 178 -30.24 27.03 -19.03
N GLU A 179 -28.93 27.03 -18.80
CA GLU A 179 -28.08 25.91 -19.27
C GLU A 179 -27.44 25.08 -18.13
N LYS A 180 -27.53 23.75 -18.29
CA LYS A 180 -27.02 22.72 -17.36
C LYS A 180 -25.52 22.51 -17.60
N ILE A 181 -24.67 23.46 -17.25
CA ILE A 181 -23.21 23.31 -17.42
C ILE A 181 -22.54 23.52 -16.05
N GLY A 182 -22.55 22.48 -15.21
CA GLY A 182 -21.97 22.52 -13.85
C GLY A 182 -21.57 21.12 -13.36
N GLN A 183 -21.16 21.00 -12.09
CA GLN A 183 -20.69 19.72 -11.52
C GLN A 183 -21.66 18.54 -11.68
N LEU A 184 -22.97 18.81 -11.69
CA LEU A 184 -24.01 17.82 -11.94
C LEU A 184 -23.90 17.20 -13.36
N THR A 185 -23.56 18.01 -14.35
CA THR A 185 -23.45 17.60 -15.76
C THR A 185 -22.29 16.63 -15.96
N LEU A 186 -21.16 16.84 -15.27
CA LEU A 186 -20.03 15.90 -15.25
C LEU A 186 -20.40 14.55 -14.63
N ARG A 187 -21.29 14.57 -13.63
CA ARG A 187 -21.80 13.35 -12.99
C ARG A 187 -22.79 12.60 -13.89
N ASP A 188 -23.60 13.33 -14.64
CA ASP A 188 -24.62 12.78 -15.54
C ASP A 188 -24.05 12.33 -16.90
N ASP A 189 -22.93 12.88 -17.35
CA ASP A 189 -22.25 12.50 -18.60
C ASP A 189 -20.73 12.29 -18.38
N PRO A 190 -20.26 11.03 -18.28
CA PRO A 190 -18.85 10.72 -18.04
C PRO A 190 -17.92 11.07 -19.22
N LYS A 191 -18.46 11.53 -20.35
CA LYS A 191 -17.66 12.00 -21.49
C LYS A 191 -17.17 13.44 -21.32
N LEU A 192 -17.72 14.15 -20.35
CA LEU A 192 -17.36 15.53 -20.05
C LEU A 192 -16.17 15.57 -19.09
N THR A 193 -15.31 16.56 -19.29
CA THR A 193 -14.10 16.81 -18.49
C THR A 193 -14.05 18.27 -18.04
N ARG A 194 -13.35 18.52 -16.92
CA ARG A 194 -13.01 19.87 -16.43
C ARG A 194 -11.63 20.36 -16.90
N LEU A 195 -10.92 19.56 -17.70
CA LEU A 195 -9.57 19.90 -18.13
C LEU A 195 -9.51 21.29 -18.79
N GLY A 196 -8.72 22.20 -18.22
CA GLY A 196 -8.59 23.58 -18.73
C GLY A 196 -9.67 24.55 -18.26
N THR A 197 -10.51 24.18 -17.28
CA THR A 197 -11.52 25.07 -16.69
C THR A 197 -11.08 25.65 -15.36
N MET A 198 -11.77 26.70 -14.89
CA MET A 198 -11.67 27.17 -13.50
C MET A 198 -12.53 26.29 -12.58
N PHE A 199 -12.06 26.06 -11.35
CA PHE A 199 -12.86 25.47 -10.28
C PHE A 199 -12.97 26.47 -9.12
N GLY A 200 -14.16 27.04 -8.95
CA GLY A 200 -14.35 28.21 -8.10
C GLY A 200 -13.51 29.41 -8.55
N ALA A 201 -13.21 30.31 -7.61
CA ALA A 201 -12.45 31.53 -7.89
C ALA A 201 -10.92 31.36 -7.77
N ASN A 202 -10.46 30.27 -7.18
CA ASN A 202 -9.08 30.14 -6.69
C ASN A 202 -8.30 28.97 -7.31
N GLN A 203 -8.92 28.12 -8.12
CA GLN A 203 -8.27 26.91 -8.63
C GLN A 203 -8.43 26.73 -10.13
N PHE A 204 -7.40 26.18 -10.76
CA PHE A 204 -7.37 25.87 -12.19
C PHE A 204 -7.28 24.36 -12.41
N CYS A 205 -8.20 23.79 -13.18
CA CYS A 205 -8.22 22.38 -13.52
C CYS A 205 -7.21 22.07 -14.63
N TYR A 206 -6.10 21.44 -14.29
CA TYR A 206 -4.99 21.21 -15.23
C TYR A 206 -4.86 19.75 -15.68
N GLY A 207 -5.62 18.81 -15.10
CA GLY A 207 -5.50 17.40 -15.43
C GLY A 207 -6.75 16.58 -15.14
N GLU A 208 -6.88 15.43 -15.79
CA GLU A 208 -7.80 14.38 -15.38
C GLU A 208 -7.23 13.60 -14.19
N LYS A 209 -8.10 12.97 -13.39
CA LYS A 209 -7.69 12.04 -12.33
C LYS A 209 -7.01 10.80 -12.94
N PRO A 210 -5.83 10.38 -12.47
CA PRO A 210 -5.19 9.15 -12.93
C PRO A 210 -5.83 7.92 -12.28
N GLY A 211 -6.06 6.87 -13.06
CA GLY A 211 -6.50 5.57 -12.55
C GLY A 211 -7.89 5.55 -11.88
N GLY A 212 -8.22 4.41 -11.26
CA GLY A 212 -9.45 4.22 -10.49
C GLY A 212 -10.73 3.98 -11.30
N VAL A 213 -11.82 3.66 -10.59
CA VAL A 213 -13.17 3.45 -11.16
C VAL A 213 -13.98 4.75 -11.14
N GLU A 214 -13.69 5.63 -10.18
CA GLU A 214 -14.43 6.88 -9.96
C GLU A 214 -13.87 8.04 -10.81
N PRO A 215 -14.74 8.86 -11.43
CA PRO A 215 -14.32 10.05 -12.16
C PRO A 215 -13.66 11.08 -11.24
N GLY A 216 -12.91 12.01 -11.83
CA GLY A 216 -12.24 13.06 -11.08
C GLY A 216 -11.39 13.97 -11.94
N PHE A 217 -10.86 15.02 -11.33
CA PHE A 217 -9.96 15.96 -11.98
C PHE A 217 -8.88 16.46 -11.02
N ARG A 218 -7.81 17.01 -11.57
CA ARG A 218 -6.73 17.66 -10.82
C ARG A 218 -6.82 19.16 -10.98
N ALA A 219 -6.70 19.87 -9.88
CA ALA A 219 -6.71 21.32 -9.83
C ALA A 219 -5.51 21.86 -9.04
N ILE A 220 -5.07 23.05 -9.38
CA ILE A 220 -3.95 23.74 -8.73
C ILE A 220 -4.44 25.05 -8.12
N ASP A 221 -3.95 25.38 -6.92
CA ASP A 221 -4.25 26.66 -6.29
C ASP A 221 -3.54 27.80 -7.01
N ILE A 222 -4.30 28.83 -7.39
CA ILE A 222 -3.83 30.00 -8.12
C ILE A 222 -3.29 31.04 -7.12
N ASN A 223 -2.21 30.69 -6.43
CA ASN A 223 -1.53 31.53 -5.43
C ASN A 223 -0.30 32.25 -6.02
N GLU A 224 0.47 32.97 -5.20
CA GLU A 224 1.66 33.69 -5.68
C GLU A 224 2.70 32.77 -6.34
N LEU A 225 2.91 31.58 -5.77
CA LEU A 225 3.87 30.61 -6.30
C LEU A 225 3.42 30.10 -7.68
N PHE A 226 2.13 29.81 -7.84
CA PHE A 226 1.56 29.48 -9.14
C PHE A 226 1.82 30.58 -10.17
N PHE A 227 1.63 31.86 -9.83
CA PHE A 227 1.90 32.94 -10.76
C PHE A 227 3.38 33.12 -11.09
N LYS A 228 4.29 32.86 -10.14
CA LYS A 228 5.74 32.84 -10.42
C LYS A 228 6.09 31.77 -11.46
N GLU A 229 5.55 30.57 -11.30
CA GLU A 229 5.73 29.45 -12.25
C GLU A 229 5.05 29.75 -13.60
N LEU A 230 3.83 30.28 -13.58
CA LEU A 230 3.09 30.62 -14.79
C LEU A 230 3.83 31.65 -15.66
N ILE A 231 4.49 32.64 -15.05
CA ILE A 231 5.30 33.61 -15.80
C ILE A 231 6.52 32.95 -16.47
N GLN A 232 7.10 31.91 -15.85
CA GLN A 232 8.18 31.12 -16.45
C GLN A 232 7.66 30.23 -17.59
N ILE A 233 6.52 29.55 -17.39
CA ILE A 233 5.85 28.76 -18.43
C ILE A 233 5.56 29.64 -19.66
N LEU A 234 5.06 30.85 -19.44
CA LEU A 234 4.71 31.79 -20.49
C LEU A 234 5.91 32.56 -21.06
N ASP A 235 7.16 32.23 -20.70
CA ASP A 235 8.34 32.94 -21.22
C ASP A 235 8.42 32.86 -22.77
N PRO A 236 8.78 33.93 -23.49
CA PRO A 236 8.85 33.95 -24.94
C PRO A 236 9.76 32.87 -25.50
N LYS A 237 10.78 32.43 -24.76
CA LYS A 237 11.64 31.30 -25.16
C LYS A 237 10.88 29.98 -25.23
N ASN A 238 9.91 29.78 -24.34
CA ASN A 238 9.04 28.60 -24.31
C ASN A 238 7.89 28.71 -25.32
N LEU A 239 7.58 29.94 -25.76
CA LEU A 239 6.54 30.25 -26.74
C LEU A 239 7.06 30.41 -28.19
N SER A 240 8.37 30.34 -28.43
CA SER A 240 8.97 30.55 -29.76
C SER A 240 9.76 29.35 -30.28
N SER A 241 9.40 28.96 -31.51
CA SER A 241 9.99 27.96 -32.41
C SER A 241 9.77 26.46 -32.09
N GLU A 242 9.25 25.74 -33.08
CA GLU A 242 8.91 24.30 -33.18
C GLU A 242 7.62 23.81 -32.51
N ASN A 243 7.23 24.31 -31.33
CA ASN A 243 6.01 23.89 -30.61
C ASN A 243 4.98 25.04 -30.44
N GLN A 244 4.72 25.86 -31.46
CA GLN A 244 3.77 26.97 -31.29
C GLN A 244 2.37 26.46 -30.87
N PRO A 245 1.85 26.83 -29.68
CA PRO A 245 0.42 26.72 -29.45
C PRO A 245 -0.29 27.66 -30.42
N TYR A 246 -1.40 27.20 -31.02
CA TYR A 246 -2.20 27.95 -32.00
C TYR A 246 -2.60 29.37 -31.51
N ASP A 247 -2.59 29.59 -30.19
CA ASP A 247 -2.98 30.83 -29.51
C ASP A 247 -1.81 31.58 -28.83
N ALA A 248 -0.56 31.42 -29.30
CA ALA A 248 0.63 32.07 -28.71
C ALA A 248 0.48 33.59 -28.49
N LYS A 249 -0.27 34.30 -29.34
CA LYS A 249 -0.55 35.74 -29.16
C LYS A 249 -1.44 36.02 -27.93
N ALA A 250 -2.42 35.17 -27.66
CA ALA A 250 -3.31 35.30 -26.51
C ALA A 250 -2.58 34.99 -25.19
N LEU A 251 -1.71 33.96 -25.20
CA LEU A 251 -0.85 33.59 -24.07
C LEU A 251 0.20 34.67 -23.76
N ASN A 252 0.82 35.28 -24.78
CA ASN A 252 1.72 36.42 -24.58
C ASN A 252 0.97 37.62 -23.96
N LYS A 253 -0.25 37.90 -24.41
CA LYS A 253 -1.08 38.97 -23.83
C LYS A 253 -1.45 38.68 -22.38
N LEU A 254 -1.73 37.42 -22.03
CA LEU A 254 -1.96 37.01 -20.64
C LEU A 254 -0.72 37.29 -19.78
N ARG A 255 0.47 36.90 -20.24
CA ARG A 255 1.74 37.20 -19.55
C ARG A 255 1.93 38.69 -19.33
N ASP A 256 1.79 39.50 -20.38
CA ASP A 256 1.98 40.96 -20.29
C ASP A 256 1.03 41.61 -19.29
N ASN A 257 -0.21 41.11 -19.19
CA ASN A 257 -1.18 41.58 -18.22
C ASN A 257 -0.84 41.14 -16.79
N LEU A 258 -0.40 39.89 -16.61
CA LEU A 258 -0.03 39.35 -15.29
C LEU A 258 1.27 39.97 -14.74
N SER A 259 2.24 40.26 -15.61
CA SER A 259 3.53 40.86 -15.22
C SER A 259 3.42 42.32 -14.78
N LYS A 260 2.35 43.02 -15.14
CA LYS A 260 2.09 44.42 -14.77
C LYS A 260 1.28 44.57 -13.49
N GLU A 261 0.71 43.48 -13.01
CA GLU A 261 -0.11 43.46 -11.80
C GLU A 261 0.73 42.96 -10.63
N GLU A 262 0.55 43.55 -9.46
CA GLU A 262 1.18 43.10 -8.22
C GLU A 262 0.15 42.43 -7.31
N ASP A 263 -1.12 42.87 -7.35
CA ASP A 263 -2.18 42.34 -6.51
C ASP A 263 -2.60 40.92 -6.92
N LEU A 264 -2.58 40.01 -5.95
CA LEU A 264 -2.91 38.60 -6.17
C LEU A 264 -4.37 38.41 -6.62
N ASN A 265 -5.31 39.18 -6.07
CA ASN A 265 -6.72 39.05 -6.43
C ASN A 265 -6.97 39.51 -7.86
N GLN A 266 -6.34 40.60 -8.30
CA GLN A 266 -6.40 41.04 -9.68
C GLN A 266 -5.74 40.04 -10.64
N LYS A 267 -4.61 39.45 -10.28
CA LYS A 267 -4.00 38.35 -11.07
C LYS A 267 -4.95 37.18 -11.25
N LYS A 268 -5.62 36.74 -10.17
CA LYS A 268 -6.64 35.69 -10.22
C LYS A 268 -7.78 36.07 -11.16
N ILE A 269 -8.27 37.31 -11.10
CA ILE A 269 -9.34 37.79 -11.98
C ILE A 269 -8.89 37.81 -13.45
N ILE A 270 -7.68 38.29 -13.74
CA ILE A 270 -7.12 38.33 -15.09
C ILE A 270 -7.02 36.92 -15.67
N PHE A 271 -6.47 35.99 -14.88
CA PHE A 271 -6.30 34.59 -15.29
C PHE A 271 -7.66 33.89 -15.48
N ALA A 272 -8.59 34.03 -14.54
CA ALA A 272 -9.92 33.43 -14.63
C ALA A 272 -10.71 33.96 -15.86
N LYS A 273 -10.65 35.27 -16.14
CA LYS A 273 -11.26 35.86 -17.34
C LYS A 273 -10.66 35.30 -18.62
N PHE A 274 -9.35 35.10 -18.65
CA PHE A 274 -8.69 34.48 -19.79
C PHE A 274 -9.18 33.04 -19.99
N ILE A 275 -9.14 32.20 -18.94
CA ILE A 275 -9.59 30.80 -19.03
C ILE A 275 -11.06 30.71 -19.45
N ASN A 276 -11.95 31.44 -18.79
CA ASN A 276 -13.39 31.42 -19.10
C ASN A 276 -13.70 31.91 -20.53
N SER A 277 -12.83 32.74 -21.13
CA SER A 277 -12.98 33.15 -22.54
C SER A 277 -12.66 32.05 -23.53
N GLN A 278 -11.86 31.05 -23.12
CA GLN A 278 -11.43 29.93 -23.96
C GLN A 278 -12.26 28.67 -23.69
N VAL A 279 -12.57 28.40 -22.42
CA VAL A 279 -13.32 27.23 -21.97
C VAL A 279 -14.30 27.67 -20.88
N GLN A 280 -15.60 27.69 -21.21
CA GLN A 280 -16.61 28.27 -20.32
C GLN A 280 -17.03 27.34 -19.17
N GLY A 281 -16.83 26.03 -19.29
CA GLY A 281 -17.21 25.04 -18.27
C GLY A 281 -16.92 23.61 -18.73
N PRO A 282 -17.48 22.58 -18.07
CA PRO A 282 -17.32 21.18 -18.48
C PRO A 282 -17.63 20.95 -19.96
N HIS A 283 -16.75 20.25 -20.66
CA HIS A 283 -16.81 20.06 -22.12
C HIS A 283 -16.40 18.64 -22.51
N ALA A 284 -16.66 18.21 -23.76
CA ALA A 284 -16.19 16.90 -24.20
C ALA A 284 -14.67 16.88 -24.37
N GLN A 285 -14.05 15.71 -24.21
CA GLN A 285 -12.58 15.55 -24.24
C GLN A 285 -11.91 16.05 -25.54
N GLY A 286 -12.67 16.14 -26.65
CA GLY A 286 -12.20 16.64 -27.94
C GLY A 286 -12.30 18.15 -28.15
N ASP A 287 -12.98 18.88 -27.26
CA ASP A 287 -13.39 20.28 -27.48
C ASP A 287 -12.43 21.30 -26.84
N LEU A 288 -11.28 20.85 -26.32
CA LEU A 288 -10.32 21.72 -25.63
C LEU A 288 -9.46 22.50 -26.63
N ALA A 289 -9.44 23.83 -26.48
CA ALA A 289 -8.59 24.71 -27.29
C ALA A 289 -7.10 24.29 -27.21
N PRO A 290 -6.36 24.17 -28.33
CA PRO A 290 -4.98 23.70 -28.33
C PRO A 290 -4.04 24.49 -27.41
N GLY A 291 -4.21 25.82 -27.30
CA GLY A 291 -3.43 26.65 -26.39
C GLY A 291 -3.69 26.35 -24.91
N ILE A 292 -4.93 26.03 -24.55
CA ILE A 292 -5.28 25.64 -23.17
C ILE A 292 -4.78 24.23 -22.87
N LYS A 293 -4.88 23.30 -23.83
CA LYS A 293 -4.31 21.96 -23.68
C LYS A 293 -2.80 22.02 -23.39
N TRP A 294 -2.08 22.82 -24.17
CA TRP A 294 -0.65 23.06 -23.94
C TRP A 294 -0.39 23.64 -22.55
N LEU A 295 -1.15 24.67 -22.14
CA LEU A 295 -1.03 25.25 -20.80
C LEU A 295 -1.26 24.20 -19.69
N CYS A 296 -2.26 23.32 -19.84
CA CYS A 296 -2.51 22.22 -18.90
C CYS A 296 -1.31 21.26 -18.82
N ASP A 297 -0.71 20.90 -19.96
CA ASP A 297 0.45 19.99 -20.01
C ASP A 297 1.72 20.63 -19.38
N GLU A 298 1.93 21.93 -19.58
CA GLU A 298 3.03 22.68 -18.94
C GLU A 298 2.80 22.82 -17.43
N VAL A 299 1.60 23.18 -16.99
CA VAL A 299 1.25 23.24 -15.56
C VAL A 299 1.41 21.86 -14.93
N LYS A 300 0.98 20.78 -15.59
CA LYS A 300 1.19 19.40 -15.14
C LYS A 300 2.68 19.09 -14.97
N THR A 301 3.52 19.56 -15.88
CA THR A 301 4.98 19.37 -15.82
C THR A 301 5.61 20.20 -14.70
N ALA A 302 5.17 21.44 -14.51
CA ALA A 302 5.64 22.31 -13.42
C ALA A 302 5.27 21.73 -12.06
N VAL A 303 4.01 21.28 -11.88
CA VAL A 303 3.56 20.58 -10.68
C VAL A 303 4.42 19.34 -10.41
N ALA A 304 4.74 18.55 -11.44
CA ALA A 304 5.59 17.37 -11.28
C ALA A 304 7.04 17.68 -10.85
N ARG A 305 7.56 18.88 -11.15
CA ARG A 305 8.94 19.29 -10.82
C ARG A 305 9.03 20.15 -9.56
N ASN A 306 7.96 20.84 -9.19
CA ASN A 306 7.90 21.75 -8.05
C ASN A 306 6.83 21.29 -7.05
N ASN A 307 7.29 20.55 -6.04
CA ASN A 307 6.51 20.01 -4.92
C ASN A 307 5.99 21.08 -3.94
N GLN A 308 6.37 22.36 -4.09
CA GLN A 308 5.79 23.46 -3.31
C GLN A 308 4.46 23.97 -3.91
N LEU A 309 4.15 23.62 -5.16
CA LEU A 309 2.86 23.95 -5.76
C LEU A 309 1.73 23.16 -5.11
N SER A 310 0.71 23.88 -4.63
CA SER A 310 -0.45 23.28 -3.97
C SER A 310 -1.40 22.69 -5.02
N ALA A 311 -1.30 21.37 -5.21
CA ALA A 311 -2.07 20.61 -6.17
C ALA A 311 -3.01 19.61 -5.48
N TRP A 312 -4.22 19.55 -6.01
CA TRP A 312 -5.34 18.79 -5.48
C TRP A 312 -5.91 17.86 -6.56
N MET A 313 -6.37 16.70 -6.14
CA MET A 313 -7.18 15.76 -6.91
C MET A 313 -8.58 15.72 -6.31
N TYR A 314 -9.58 16.09 -7.08
CA TYR A 314 -10.97 16.00 -6.69
C TYR A 314 -11.54 14.66 -7.16
N LYS A 315 -11.98 13.84 -6.20
CA LYS A 315 -12.78 12.64 -6.49
C LYS A 315 -14.22 13.08 -6.66
N LEU A 316 -14.78 12.76 -7.82
CA LEU A 316 -16.20 12.94 -8.08
C LEU A 316 -16.90 11.65 -7.73
N ASP A 317 -17.85 11.72 -6.81
CA ASP A 317 -18.58 10.55 -6.36
C ASP A 317 -19.14 9.77 -7.56
N TYR A 318 -18.85 8.46 -7.54
CA TYR A 318 -19.39 7.38 -8.35
C TYR A 318 -20.19 7.85 -9.56
N ALA A 319 -19.52 7.91 -10.72
CA ALA A 319 -20.19 7.98 -12.01
C ALA A 319 -21.33 6.95 -12.02
N GLU A 320 -22.47 7.36 -12.53
CA GLU A 320 -23.74 6.63 -12.61
C GLU A 320 -24.71 6.92 -11.47
N ARG A 321 -25.99 6.99 -11.84
CA ARG A 321 -27.20 7.20 -11.03
C ARG A 321 -27.44 6.11 -9.96
N GLN A 322 -26.39 5.60 -9.31
CA GLN A 322 -26.36 4.40 -8.49
C GLN A 322 -26.58 4.67 -6.99
N LYS A 323 -26.30 5.87 -6.50
CA LYS A 323 -26.40 6.20 -5.06
C LYS A 323 -27.12 7.52 -4.82
N ASP A 324 -27.94 7.54 -3.78
CA ASP A 324 -28.57 8.74 -3.24
C ASP A 324 -27.50 9.73 -2.73
N ARG A 325 -27.74 11.05 -2.91
CA ARG A 325 -26.79 12.12 -2.54
C ARG A 325 -26.39 12.05 -1.07
N VAL A 326 -27.34 11.80 -0.16
CA VAL A 326 -27.06 11.76 1.27
C VAL A 326 -26.20 10.54 1.61
N LYS A 327 -26.46 9.40 0.98
CA LYS A 327 -25.60 8.20 1.09
C LYS A 327 -24.19 8.48 0.58
N ALA A 328 -24.05 9.16 -0.55
CA ALA A 328 -22.75 9.53 -1.12
C ALA A 328 -21.96 10.47 -0.18
N ASN A 329 -22.61 11.51 0.34
CA ASN A 329 -22.02 12.41 1.34
C ASN A 329 -21.56 11.66 2.60
N LYS A 330 -22.32 10.66 3.11
CA LYS A 330 -21.87 9.84 4.25
C LYS A 330 -20.62 9.02 3.95
N GLU A 331 -20.50 8.47 2.74
CA GLU A 331 -19.27 7.77 2.33
C GLU A 331 -18.08 8.74 2.22
N ALA A 332 -18.29 9.93 1.65
CA ALA A 332 -17.25 10.97 1.60
C ALA A 332 -16.81 11.41 3.01
N ILE A 333 -17.76 11.66 3.92
CA ILE A 333 -17.46 12.01 5.32
C ILE A 333 -16.67 10.89 6.00
N ARG A 334 -17.06 9.63 5.77
CA ARG A 334 -16.35 8.46 6.31
C ARG A 334 -14.90 8.40 5.83
N GLU A 335 -14.67 8.52 4.52
CA GLU A 335 -13.32 8.53 3.95
C GLU A 335 -12.49 9.71 4.48
N PHE A 336 -13.10 10.88 4.57
CA PHE A 336 -12.47 12.07 5.16
C PHE A 336 -12.04 11.82 6.60
N VAL A 337 -12.89 11.23 7.45
CA VAL A 337 -12.53 10.92 8.86
C VAL A 337 -11.31 10.01 8.91
N GLY A 338 -11.30 8.91 8.15
CA GLY A 338 -10.18 7.98 8.14
C GLY A 338 -8.88 8.63 7.66
N THR A 339 -8.95 9.39 6.56
CA THR A 339 -7.79 10.07 5.99
C THR A 339 -7.29 11.22 6.88
N HIS A 340 -8.20 11.94 7.54
CA HIS A 340 -7.86 12.99 8.50
C HIS A 340 -7.08 12.41 9.68
N PHE A 341 -7.56 11.30 10.26
CA PHE A 341 -6.86 10.64 11.36
C PHE A 341 -5.52 10.05 10.92
N ALA A 342 -5.44 9.52 9.70
CA ALA A 342 -4.18 9.07 9.12
C ALA A 342 -3.16 10.21 8.98
N GLY A 343 -3.61 11.40 8.57
CA GLY A 343 -2.77 12.61 8.51
C GLY A 343 -2.31 13.12 9.88
N ILE A 344 -3.06 12.86 10.95
CA ILE A 344 -2.61 13.11 12.33
C ILE A 344 -1.62 12.03 12.76
N PHE A 345 -1.85 10.77 12.39
CA PHE A 345 -0.98 9.65 12.73
C PHE A 345 0.41 9.73 12.09
N SER A 346 0.53 10.14 10.83
CA SER A 346 1.81 10.31 10.12
C SER A 346 1.71 11.34 9.00
N GLU A 347 2.80 12.05 8.71
CA GLU A 347 2.87 12.99 7.56
C GLU A 347 2.86 12.28 6.21
N GLN A 348 3.20 10.99 6.19
CA GLN A 348 3.17 10.16 5.01
C GLN A 348 1.77 9.62 4.67
N ASN A 349 0.77 10.46 4.89
CA ASN A 349 -0.61 10.21 4.52
C ASN A 349 -1.18 11.39 3.74
N GLN A 350 -2.14 11.09 2.88
CA GLN A 350 -2.81 12.08 2.06
C GLN A 350 -3.52 13.11 2.93
N LYS A 351 -3.25 14.38 2.65
CA LYS A 351 -4.10 15.46 3.13
C LYS A 351 -5.42 15.38 2.36
N GLN A 352 -6.56 15.34 3.05
CA GLN A 352 -7.86 15.32 2.41
C GLN A 352 -8.77 16.35 3.09
N GLU A 353 -9.60 17.02 2.30
CA GLU A 353 -10.59 18.00 2.73
C GLU A 353 -11.93 17.72 2.05
N ILE A 354 -13.04 18.10 2.69
CA ILE A 354 -14.36 18.04 2.07
C ILE A 354 -14.66 19.39 1.40
N ALA A 355 -14.81 19.37 0.08
CA ALA A 355 -15.29 20.51 -0.69
C ALA A 355 -16.80 20.38 -0.91
N TRP A 356 -17.57 21.28 -0.31
CA TRP A 356 -19.03 21.29 -0.43
C TRP A 356 -19.49 22.13 -1.64
N VAL A 357 -20.21 21.49 -2.55
CA VAL A 357 -20.81 22.14 -3.73
C VAL A 357 -22.34 22.18 -3.62
N THR A 358 -22.94 23.31 -3.97
CA THR A 358 -24.39 23.49 -3.88
C THR A 358 -25.06 23.00 -5.16
N ASN A 359 -26.05 22.11 -5.04
CA ASN A 359 -26.88 21.73 -6.19
C ASN A 359 -28.04 22.71 -6.36
N LYS A 360 -28.47 22.94 -7.61
CA LYS A 360 -29.61 23.79 -7.96
C LYS A 360 -30.94 23.43 -7.26
N GLU A 361 -31.07 22.19 -6.80
CA GLU A 361 -32.24 21.68 -6.04
C GLU A 361 -32.17 22.00 -4.53
N GLY A 362 -31.15 22.75 -4.07
CA GLY A 362 -31.00 23.19 -2.69
C GLY A 362 -30.23 22.24 -1.76
N GLY A 363 -29.78 21.08 -2.25
CA GLY A 363 -28.97 20.12 -1.49
C GLY A 363 -27.46 20.29 -1.70
N VAL A 364 -26.67 20.25 -0.64
CA VAL A 364 -25.21 20.36 -0.69
C VAL A 364 -24.57 18.99 -0.91
N HIS A 365 -23.56 18.89 -1.78
CA HIS A 365 -22.87 17.64 -2.08
C HIS A 365 -21.40 17.72 -1.69
N ALA A 366 -20.90 16.67 -1.05
CA ALA A 366 -19.50 16.56 -0.66
C ALA A 366 -18.67 16.07 -1.85
N LEU A 367 -17.54 16.72 -2.10
CA LEU A 367 -16.46 16.24 -2.95
C LEU A 367 -15.21 16.06 -2.09
N LEU A 368 -14.43 15.03 -2.36
CA LEU A 368 -13.16 14.82 -1.66
C LEU A 368 -12.02 15.51 -2.40
N ALA A 369 -11.51 16.58 -1.81
CA ALA A 369 -10.31 17.28 -2.24
C ALA A 369 -9.08 16.58 -1.64
N CYS A 370 -8.35 15.86 -2.47
CA CYS A 370 -7.27 14.98 -2.06
C CYS A 370 -5.92 15.59 -2.47
N GLY A 371 -5.02 15.83 -1.52
CA GLY A 371 -3.66 16.29 -1.80
C GLY A 371 -2.96 15.31 -2.73
N TRP A 372 -2.37 15.82 -3.81
CA TRP A 372 -1.80 14.98 -4.85
C TRP A 372 -0.27 14.96 -4.81
N LYS A 373 0.33 13.78 -4.63
CA LYS A 373 1.78 13.53 -4.73
C LYS A 373 2.12 13.07 -6.14
N ASN A 374 3.04 13.74 -6.81
CA ASN A 374 3.30 13.52 -8.24
C ASN A 374 4.16 12.30 -8.54
N ASP A 375 5.02 11.93 -7.61
CA ASP A 375 5.90 10.77 -7.65
C ASP A 375 5.24 9.50 -7.07
N LEU A 376 3.96 9.59 -6.70
CA LEU A 376 3.18 8.49 -6.14
C LEU A 376 3.17 7.30 -7.09
N LYS A 377 3.76 6.18 -6.65
CA LYS A 377 3.66 4.86 -7.30
C LYS A 377 2.76 3.97 -6.46
N GLU A 378 1.59 3.62 -6.98
CA GLU A 378 0.66 2.74 -6.29
C GLU A 378 1.29 1.37 -6.02
N PHE A 379 0.98 0.74 -4.88
CA PHE A 379 1.40 -0.63 -4.62
C PHE A 379 0.78 -1.65 -5.58
N SER A 380 -0.20 -1.23 -6.38
CA SER A 380 -0.69 -2.01 -7.52
C SER A 380 0.38 -2.35 -8.55
N GLU A 381 1.50 -1.62 -8.58
CA GLU A 381 2.69 -1.93 -9.40
C GLU A 381 3.57 -3.03 -8.78
N PHE A 382 3.52 -3.23 -7.47
CA PHE A 382 4.40 -4.13 -6.71
C PHE A 382 3.69 -5.35 -6.11
N LEU A 383 2.36 -5.34 -5.98
CA LEU A 383 1.59 -6.44 -5.38
C LEU A 383 1.64 -7.75 -6.19
N HIS A 384 2.35 -8.76 -5.68
CA HIS A 384 2.24 -10.14 -6.12
C HIS A 384 1.28 -10.91 -5.20
N GLY A 385 0.50 -11.82 -5.78
CA GLY A 385 -0.63 -12.42 -5.06
C GLY A 385 -1.68 -11.36 -4.69
N GLY A 386 -2.60 -11.68 -3.79
CA GLY A 386 -3.52 -10.67 -3.26
C GLY A 386 -4.67 -10.23 -4.17
N SER A 387 -4.85 -10.91 -5.30
CA SER A 387 -5.99 -10.73 -6.22
C SER A 387 -6.98 -11.89 -6.14
N GLU A 388 -8.22 -11.63 -6.55
CA GLU A 388 -9.32 -12.58 -6.42
C GLU A 388 -9.00 -14.01 -6.91
N PRO A 389 -9.41 -15.04 -6.14
CA PRO A 389 -10.19 -14.98 -4.89
C PRO A 389 -9.34 -14.81 -3.62
N ASP A 390 -8.03 -14.63 -3.74
CA ASP A 390 -7.09 -14.64 -2.63
C ASP A 390 -6.56 -13.23 -2.34
N TYR A 391 -6.90 -12.67 -1.19
CA TYR A 391 -6.56 -11.30 -0.82
C TYR A 391 -5.37 -11.25 0.15
N ASN A 392 -4.44 -12.19 0.01
CA ASN A 392 -3.21 -12.27 0.79
C ASN A 392 -2.00 -11.98 -0.10
N GLY A 393 -1.80 -10.70 -0.46
CA GLY A 393 -0.68 -10.28 -1.30
C GLY A 393 0.62 -9.99 -0.54
N VAL A 394 1.71 -9.92 -1.29
CA VAL A 394 3.05 -9.52 -0.86
C VAL A 394 3.57 -8.49 -1.86
N LEU A 395 4.23 -7.43 -1.40
CA LEU A 395 4.87 -6.47 -2.30
C LEU A 395 6.20 -7.06 -2.78
N VAL A 396 6.47 -7.02 -4.08
CA VAL A 396 7.70 -7.53 -4.69
C VAL A 396 8.44 -6.44 -5.46
N GLU A 397 9.75 -6.58 -5.59
CA GLU A 397 10.57 -5.62 -6.33
C GLU A 397 10.20 -5.56 -7.81
N ASP A 398 9.98 -6.73 -8.42
CA ASP A 398 9.54 -6.86 -9.82
C ASP A 398 8.60 -8.07 -9.96
N LYS A 399 7.39 -7.82 -10.50
CA LYS A 399 6.38 -8.84 -10.75
C LYS A 399 6.73 -9.77 -11.89
N ASP A 400 7.46 -9.25 -12.87
CA ASP A 400 7.83 -9.96 -14.08
C ASP A 400 9.14 -10.74 -13.89
N ALA A 401 9.83 -10.53 -12.76
CA ALA A 401 11.02 -11.28 -12.42
C ALA A 401 10.72 -12.80 -12.29
N PRO A 402 11.61 -13.67 -12.84
CA PRO A 402 11.51 -15.11 -12.67
C PRO A 402 11.59 -15.57 -11.22
N VAL A 403 12.35 -14.83 -10.41
CA VAL A 403 12.49 -15.01 -8.97
C VAL A 403 11.96 -13.74 -8.32
N LYS A 404 10.96 -13.88 -7.47
CA LYS A 404 10.31 -12.74 -6.81
C LYS A 404 10.85 -12.61 -5.39
N GLU A 405 11.38 -11.44 -5.11
CA GLU A 405 11.83 -11.06 -3.78
C GLU A 405 10.91 -9.98 -3.23
N SER A 406 10.59 -10.09 -1.95
CA SER A 406 9.75 -9.14 -1.26
C SER A 406 10.42 -7.77 -1.18
N LYS A 407 9.62 -6.72 -1.36
CA LYS A 407 10.04 -5.32 -1.42
C LYS A 407 10.16 -4.70 -0.04
N GLU A 408 11.25 -3.99 0.19
CA GLU A 408 11.36 -3.10 1.35
C GLU A 408 10.59 -1.80 1.11
N VAL A 409 9.77 -1.42 2.09
CA VAL A 409 9.03 -0.15 2.08
C VAL A 409 9.22 0.52 3.45
N PRO A 410 10.03 1.58 3.53
CA PRO A 410 10.21 2.33 4.77
C PRO A 410 8.89 2.88 5.31
N GLY A 411 8.68 2.76 6.63
CA GLY A 411 7.50 3.29 7.31
C GLY A 411 6.19 2.53 7.04
N LEU A 412 6.24 1.40 6.31
CA LEU A 412 5.05 0.58 6.05
C LEU A 412 4.49 -0.01 7.36
N ALA A 413 5.34 -0.56 8.23
CA ALA A 413 4.88 -1.39 9.34
C ALA A 413 4.16 -0.57 10.41
N LYS A 414 4.63 0.65 10.69
CA LYS A 414 4.01 1.56 11.68
C LYS A 414 2.54 1.87 11.35
N ASN A 415 2.15 1.83 10.08
CA ASN A 415 0.79 2.14 9.63
C ASN A 415 -0.21 0.97 9.80
N LEU A 416 0.25 -0.26 10.10
CA LEU A 416 -0.63 -1.41 10.28
C LEU A 416 -1.67 -1.18 11.40
N ILE A 417 -1.21 -0.65 12.54
CA ILE A 417 -2.09 -0.48 13.70
C ILE A 417 -3.19 0.54 13.44
N LEU A 418 -2.91 1.58 12.66
CA LEU A 418 -3.90 2.56 12.25
C LEU A 418 -4.96 1.90 11.35
N GLY A 419 -4.54 1.06 10.40
CA GLY A 419 -5.49 0.30 9.57
C GLY A 419 -6.37 -0.66 10.38
N ILE A 420 -5.87 -1.17 11.50
CA ILE A 420 -6.63 -2.03 12.43
C ILE A 420 -7.60 -1.20 13.29
N GLU A 421 -7.15 -0.05 13.80
CA GLU A 421 -7.95 0.88 14.62
C GLU A 421 -9.13 1.44 13.83
N LEU A 422 -8.85 1.95 12.62
CA LEU A 422 -9.88 2.39 11.69
C LEU A 422 -10.80 1.23 11.27
N GLY A 423 -10.34 -0.02 11.39
CA GLY A 423 -11.09 -1.18 10.90
C GLY A 423 -11.32 -1.16 9.39
N ASP A 424 -10.46 -0.47 8.62
CA ASP A 424 -10.62 -0.27 7.18
C ASP A 424 -10.33 -1.55 6.39
N ARG A 425 -11.37 -2.35 6.15
CA ARG A 425 -11.25 -3.62 5.42
C ARG A 425 -10.69 -3.47 3.99
N ASP A 426 -10.78 -2.29 3.38
CA ASP A 426 -10.20 -2.00 2.06
C ASP A 426 -8.90 -1.17 2.17
N GLY A 427 -8.25 -1.16 3.34
CA GLY A 427 -7.09 -0.32 3.65
C GLY A 427 -5.97 -0.38 2.61
N MET A 428 -5.60 -1.58 2.13
CA MET A 428 -4.68 -1.71 0.99
C MET A 428 -5.40 -1.62 -0.36
N GLY A 429 -6.65 -2.10 -0.43
CA GLY A 429 -7.38 -2.24 -1.67
C GLY A 429 -7.24 -3.63 -2.31
N LYS A 430 -8.18 -3.99 -3.18
CA LYS A 430 -8.21 -5.30 -3.87
C LYS A 430 -6.94 -5.62 -4.68
N LYS A 431 -6.27 -4.60 -5.19
CA LYS A 431 -5.02 -4.68 -5.96
C LYS A 431 -3.90 -3.88 -5.29
N ALA A 432 -4.02 -3.58 -3.99
CA ALA A 432 -3.12 -2.66 -3.29
C ALA A 432 -3.10 -1.24 -3.89
N GLN A 433 -4.17 -0.80 -4.54
CA GLN A 433 -4.20 0.48 -5.25
C GLN A 433 -4.47 1.70 -4.36
N ASN A 434 -4.83 1.48 -3.08
CA ASN A 434 -5.18 2.57 -2.16
C ASN A 434 -3.95 3.09 -1.40
N LYS A 435 -2.79 2.46 -1.56
CA LYS A 435 -1.55 2.78 -0.85
C LYS A 435 -0.39 2.73 -1.85
N GLY A 436 0.72 3.40 -1.57
CA GLY A 436 1.83 3.48 -2.53
C GLY A 436 3.12 3.98 -1.93
N LEU A 437 4.07 4.32 -2.81
CA LEU A 437 5.33 4.97 -2.49
C LEU A 437 5.27 6.42 -2.94
N ALA A 438 5.60 7.35 -2.06
CA ALA A 438 5.92 8.73 -2.40
C ALA A 438 7.12 9.15 -1.54
N ASP A 439 8.03 9.94 -2.11
CA ASP A 439 9.29 10.35 -1.51
C ASP A 439 10.11 9.15 -0.98
N GLU A 440 10.06 8.02 -1.72
CA GLU A 440 10.67 6.72 -1.41
C GLU A 440 10.15 6.00 -0.14
N GLU A 441 9.14 6.55 0.54
CA GLU A 441 8.53 5.95 1.73
C GLU A 441 7.09 5.48 1.48
N PHE A 442 6.55 4.70 2.42
CA PHE A 442 5.11 4.39 2.44
C PHE A 442 4.28 5.66 2.40
N TYR A 443 3.32 5.74 1.49
CA TYR A 443 2.33 6.82 1.43
C TYR A 443 0.90 6.26 1.46
N GLY A 444 0.15 6.64 2.49
CA GLY A 444 -1.24 6.21 2.64
C GLY A 444 -2.24 7.19 2.04
N PHE A 445 -3.20 6.68 1.27
CA PHE A 445 -4.31 7.47 0.72
C PHE A 445 -5.59 6.62 0.65
N ASP A 446 -6.73 7.21 0.27
CA ASP A 446 -7.96 6.45 -0.03
C ASP A 446 -8.41 5.46 1.08
N TYR A 447 -8.59 5.96 2.30
CA TYR A 447 -9.11 5.20 3.44
C TYR A 447 -10.65 5.08 3.33
N GLY A 448 -11.13 4.23 2.43
CA GLY A 448 -12.53 4.24 1.99
C GLY A 448 -13.53 3.65 2.99
N LYS A 449 -13.15 2.65 3.81
CA LYS A 449 -14.09 1.90 4.69
C LYS A 449 -13.81 1.99 6.20
N PRO A 450 -13.32 3.11 6.77
CA PRO A 450 -13.08 3.20 8.19
C PRO A 450 -14.40 3.12 8.97
N TYR A 451 -14.33 2.49 10.15
CA TYR A 451 -15.39 2.25 11.11
C TYR A 451 -16.65 1.56 10.53
N GLU A 452 -16.52 0.86 9.39
CA GLU A 452 -17.60 0.05 8.86
C GLU A 452 -17.69 -1.30 9.57
N GLY A 453 -18.78 -1.52 10.32
CA GLY A 453 -18.99 -2.78 11.03
C GLY A 453 -18.25 -2.83 12.37
N LYS A 454 -17.87 -4.04 12.81
CA LYS A 454 -17.31 -4.25 14.17
C LYS A 454 -15.78 -4.13 14.26
N GLY A 455 -15.08 -3.94 13.15
CA GLY A 455 -13.62 -3.99 13.11
C GLY A 455 -13.06 -5.38 13.42
N VAL A 456 -11.72 -5.45 13.58
CA VAL A 456 -10.98 -6.69 13.91
C VAL A 456 -10.22 -6.62 15.24
N ALA A 457 -10.20 -5.45 15.89
CA ALA A 457 -9.50 -5.22 17.16
C ALA A 457 -9.85 -6.25 18.24
N SER A 458 -11.09 -6.76 18.26
CA SER A 458 -11.55 -7.76 19.23
C SER A 458 -10.87 -9.14 19.11
N THR A 459 -10.21 -9.40 17.98
CA THR A 459 -9.45 -10.63 17.69
C THR A 459 -7.96 -10.36 17.52
N LEU A 460 -7.53 -9.13 17.80
CA LEU A 460 -6.14 -8.72 17.69
C LEU A 460 -5.28 -9.48 18.69
N SER A 461 -4.12 -9.92 18.21
CA SER A 461 -3.06 -10.53 19.01
C SER A 461 -1.88 -9.58 19.12
N ASP A 462 -1.02 -9.83 20.10
CA ASP A 462 0.13 -8.99 20.43
C ASP A 462 1.28 -9.01 19.39
N ASP A 463 1.12 -9.76 18.31
CA ASP A 463 1.96 -9.75 17.09
C ASP A 463 1.30 -9.01 15.91
N PHE A 464 0.21 -8.28 16.17
CA PHE A 464 -0.63 -7.57 15.21
C PHE A 464 -1.42 -8.48 14.24
N SER A 465 -1.43 -9.79 14.48
CA SER A 465 -2.31 -10.70 13.74
C SER A 465 -3.76 -10.61 14.26
N PHE A 466 -4.73 -10.81 13.38
CA PHE A 466 -6.16 -10.83 13.73
C PHE A 466 -6.90 -11.86 12.89
N GLU A 467 -8.14 -12.18 13.28
CA GLU A 467 -8.95 -13.16 12.55
C GLU A 467 -9.79 -12.50 11.45
N ASP A 468 -9.37 -12.64 10.19
CA ASP A 468 -10.26 -12.37 9.05
C ASP A 468 -11.19 -13.59 8.82
N THR A 469 -12.37 -13.53 9.44
CA THR A 469 -13.39 -14.58 9.32
C THR A 469 -13.84 -14.78 7.87
N PHE A 470 -13.88 -13.70 7.08
CA PHE A 470 -14.36 -13.76 5.69
C PHE A 470 -13.29 -14.30 4.74
N ALA A 471 -12.00 -14.14 5.06
CA ALA A 471 -10.90 -14.78 4.34
C ALA A 471 -10.92 -16.32 4.47
N LYS A 472 -11.44 -16.84 5.58
CA LYS A 472 -11.58 -18.29 5.82
C LYS A 472 -12.76 -18.91 5.05
N VAL A 473 -13.63 -18.10 4.44
CA VAL A 473 -14.76 -18.61 3.63
C VAL A 473 -14.24 -19.23 2.33
N PRO A 474 -14.85 -20.31 1.82
CA PRO A 474 -14.45 -20.94 0.55
C PRO A 474 -14.34 -19.95 -0.61
N ALA A 475 -13.31 -20.15 -1.45
CA ALA A 475 -12.90 -19.23 -2.51
C ALA A 475 -14.02 -18.75 -3.45
N ILE A 476 -15.06 -19.58 -3.63
CA ILE A 476 -16.22 -19.24 -4.47
C ILE A 476 -17.00 -18.02 -3.96
N PHE A 477 -17.04 -17.81 -2.64
CA PHE A 477 -17.68 -16.64 -2.02
C PHE A 477 -16.75 -15.44 -1.88
N ARG A 478 -15.46 -15.62 -2.21
CA ARG A 478 -14.43 -14.57 -2.15
C ARG A 478 -14.13 -13.93 -3.51
N GLY A 479 -14.46 -14.56 -4.64
CA GLY A 479 -14.20 -13.98 -5.97
C GLY A 479 -15.28 -13.02 -6.50
N SER A 480 -15.08 -12.39 -7.66
CA SER A 480 -16.01 -11.45 -8.35
C SER A 480 -17.36 -12.04 -8.80
N SER A 481 -17.64 -13.31 -8.53
CA SER A 481 -18.92 -13.93 -8.93
C SER A 481 -20.13 -13.28 -8.24
N SER A 482 -21.36 -13.48 -8.76
CA SER A 482 -22.57 -12.92 -8.13
C SER A 482 -22.78 -13.40 -6.69
N ILE A 483 -22.23 -14.57 -6.35
CA ILE A 483 -22.29 -15.18 -5.02
C ILE A 483 -21.09 -14.82 -4.14
N GLY A 484 -20.17 -14.01 -4.66
CA GLY A 484 -18.95 -13.57 -4.00
C GLY A 484 -19.16 -12.54 -2.89
N LEU A 485 -20.12 -12.76 -1.97
CA LEU A 485 -20.52 -11.79 -0.97
C LEU A 485 -19.44 -11.57 0.11
N ALA A 486 -18.69 -12.62 0.47
CA ALA A 486 -17.67 -12.54 1.52
C ALA A 486 -16.57 -11.54 1.16
N ARG A 487 -16.27 -11.37 -0.14
CA ARG A 487 -15.25 -10.42 -0.64
C ARG A 487 -15.46 -8.98 -0.17
N HIS A 488 -16.71 -8.60 0.09
CA HIS A 488 -17.07 -7.26 0.52
C HIS A 488 -16.74 -7.02 1.99
N PHE A 489 -16.55 -8.07 2.79
CA PHE A 489 -16.33 -7.99 4.24
C PHE A 489 -14.92 -8.41 4.67
N MET A 490 -14.08 -8.87 3.73
CA MET A 490 -12.69 -9.27 3.98
C MET A 490 -11.75 -8.08 4.16
N TYR A 491 -10.74 -8.25 5.01
CA TYR A 491 -9.60 -7.35 5.16
C TYR A 491 -8.56 -7.66 4.09
N ARG A 492 -8.47 -6.79 3.09
CA ARG A 492 -7.72 -7.12 1.87
C ARG A 492 -6.26 -6.74 1.99
N ASN A 493 -5.39 -7.69 1.66
CA ASN A 493 -3.95 -7.52 1.49
C ASN A 493 -3.21 -6.99 2.71
N TYR A 494 -3.76 -7.14 3.93
CA TYR A 494 -3.06 -6.79 5.17
C TYR A 494 -1.80 -7.64 5.39
N SER A 495 -1.65 -8.76 4.68
CA SER A 495 -0.43 -9.57 4.71
C SER A 495 0.84 -8.84 4.27
N VAL A 496 0.72 -7.77 3.50
CA VAL A 496 1.87 -6.94 3.09
C VAL A 496 2.60 -6.34 4.30
N PHE A 497 1.90 -6.08 5.40
CA PHE A 497 2.50 -5.52 6.60
C PHE A 497 3.25 -6.57 7.42
N TYR A 498 3.06 -7.86 7.18
CA TYR A 498 3.64 -8.92 8.02
C TYR A 498 5.08 -9.29 7.66
N ASP A 499 5.59 -8.86 6.50
CA ASP A 499 7.00 -9.02 6.11
C ASP A 499 7.87 -7.83 6.55
N THR A 500 7.70 -7.41 7.80
CA THR A 500 8.35 -6.25 8.43
C THR A 500 8.80 -6.60 9.84
N ALA A 501 9.63 -5.76 10.48
CA ALA A 501 10.02 -5.95 11.87
C ALA A 501 8.84 -5.71 12.83
N LEU A 502 8.79 -6.45 13.92
CA LEU A 502 7.75 -6.26 14.93
C LEU A 502 7.96 -4.94 15.71
N SER A 503 9.22 -4.56 15.95
CA SER A 503 9.58 -3.28 16.57
C SER A 503 9.01 -2.07 15.79
N GLU A 504 9.10 -2.08 14.47
CA GLU A 504 8.52 -1.02 13.62
C GLU A 504 6.98 -0.95 13.73
N ARG A 505 6.30 -2.09 13.89
CA ARG A 505 4.84 -2.10 14.16
C ARG A 505 4.52 -1.54 15.55
N MET A 506 5.36 -1.84 16.54
CA MET A 506 5.24 -1.32 17.89
C MET A 506 5.48 0.20 17.96
N GLU A 507 6.36 0.75 17.12
CA GLU A 507 6.50 2.19 16.95
C GLU A 507 5.14 2.83 16.58
N GLY A 508 4.44 2.22 15.61
CA GLY A 508 3.09 2.62 15.25
C GLY A 508 2.10 2.57 16.42
N PHE A 509 2.17 1.52 17.26
CA PHE A 509 1.35 1.44 18.47
C PHE A 509 1.62 2.60 19.43
N HIS A 510 2.88 3.02 19.62
CA HIS A 510 3.21 4.16 20.47
C HIS A 510 2.65 5.48 19.94
N LEU A 511 2.69 5.69 18.62
CA LEU A 511 2.06 6.82 17.96
C LEU A 511 0.54 6.83 18.18
N LEU A 512 -0.11 5.68 17.98
CA LEU A 512 -1.55 5.57 18.20
C LEU A 512 -1.91 5.76 19.68
N ARG A 513 -1.13 5.21 20.62
CA ARG A 513 -1.33 5.42 22.05
C ARG A 513 -1.26 6.91 22.40
N LYS A 514 -0.31 7.66 21.83
CA LYS A 514 -0.24 9.12 22.01
C LYS A 514 -1.51 9.80 21.52
N MET A 515 -2.06 9.39 20.38
CA MET A 515 -3.35 9.89 19.90
C MET A 515 -4.50 9.55 20.85
N ILE A 516 -4.53 8.35 21.42
CA ILE A 516 -5.61 7.88 22.29
C ILE A 516 -5.56 8.54 23.67
N THR A 517 -4.39 8.47 24.34
CA THR A 517 -4.24 8.82 25.76
C THR A 517 -3.56 10.17 25.99
N GLY A 518 -2.85 10.72 25.00
CA GLY A 518 -2.01 11.91 25.14
C GLY A 518 -0.64 11.66 25.78
N GLU A 519 -0.40 10.44 26.26
CA GLU A 519 0.80 10.11 27.00
C GLU A 519 1.91 9.62 26.07
N ASN A 520 3.13 10.12 26.30
CA ASN A 520 4.32 9.56 25.68
C ASN A 520 4.66 8.18 26.29
N PRO A 521 5.38 7.31 25.57
CA PRO A 521 6.06 6.16 26.19
C PRO A 521 7.23 6.65 27.07
N SER A 522 7.92 5.73 27.76
CA SER A 522 9.10 6.09 28.55
C SER A 522 10.24 6.58 27.65
N GLU A 523 11.14 7.41 28.19
CA GLU A 523 12.31 7.91 27.45
C GLU A 523 13.18 6.77 26.90
N GLU A 524 13.33 5.67 27.64
CA GLU A 524 14.04 4.47 27.19
C GLU A 524 13.43 3.87 25.90
N VAL A 525 12.10 3.86 25.79
CA VAL A 525 11.41 3.41 24.56
C VAL A 525 11.60 4.44 23.46
N ILE A 526 11.48 5.74 23.75
CA ILE A 526 11.68 6.82 22.76
C ILE A 526 13.08 6.75 22.17
N GLU A 527 14.12 6.61 22.99
CA GLU A 527 15.52 6.53 22.55
C GLU A 527 15.81 5.26 21.74
N SER A 528 15.04 4.19 21.93
CA SER A 528 15.19 2.96 21.16
C SER A 528 14.67 3.06 19.71
N HIS A 529 13.89 4.11 19.39
CA HIS A 529 13.33 4.37 18.06
C HIS A 529 13.81 5.72 17.50
N PRO A 530 14.61 5.75 16.41
CA PRO A 530 15.26 6.98 15.92
C PRO A 530 14.31 8.16 15.61
N THR A 531 13.10 7.89 15.13
CA THR A 531 12.13 8.91 14.66
C THR A 531 10.95 9.15 15.61
N LEU A 532 10.83 8.37 16.69
CA LEU A 532 9.62 8.34 17.50
C LEU A 532 9.37 9.67 18.23
N ARG A 533 10.42 10.36 18.70
CA ARG A 533 10.28 11.64 19.42
C ARG A 533 9.62 12.71 18.55
N GLU A 534 10.12 12.89 17.33
CA GLU A 534 9.64 13.91 16.40
C GLU A 534 8.19 13.65 16.00
N GLU A 535 7.84 12.38 15.75
CA GLU A 535 6.48 11.96 15.41
C GLU A 535 5.50 12.16 16.59
N LEU A 536 5.92 11.87 17.83
CA LEU A 536 5.11 12.13 19.03
C LEU A 536 4.87 13.63 19.26
N GLU A 537 5.90 14.46 19.10
CA GLU A 537 5.79 15.91 19.19
C GLU A 537 4.86 16.47 18.11
N ARG A 538 4.92 15.91 16.90
CA ARG A 538 4.05 16.29 15.80
C ARG A 538 2.59 15.95 16.10
N ILE A 539 2.31 14.74 16.61
CA ILE A 539 0.96 14.35 17.04
C ILE A 539 0.47 15.32 18.11
N GLU A 540 1.30 15.66 19.10
CA GLU A 540 0.95 16.62 20.14
C GLU A 540 0.59 18.00 19.57
N LYS A 541 1.40 18.52 18.65
CA LYS A 541 1.14 19.79 17.95
C LYS A 541 -0.13 19.77 17.10
N ARG A 542 -0.50 18.61 16.53
CA ARG A 542 -1.71 18.42 15.72
C ARG A 542 -2.93 18.03 16.54
N THR A 543 -2.78 17.73 17.83
CA THR A 543 -3.90 17.40 18.72
C THR A 543 -4.68 18.68 19.03
N PRO A 544 -5.98 18.76 18.69
CA PRO A 544 -6.77 19.95 18.98
C PRO A 544 -6.95 20.13 20.49
N SER A 545 -6.79 21.36 21.00
CA SER A 545 -7.01 21.65 22.41
C SER A 545 -8.51 21.90 22.69
N PRO A 546 -9.04 21.50 23.87
CA PRO A 546 -10.42 21.82 24.24
C PRO A 546 -10.71 23.33 24.21
N GLN A 547 -9.73 24.15 24.57
CA GLN A 547 -9.87 25.61 24.63
C GLN A 547 -10.01 26.21 23.24
N ASP A 548 -9.22 25.74 22.27
CA ASP A 548 -9.30 26.20 20.88
C ASP A 548 -10.63 25.79 20.23
N LEU A 549 -11.06 24.55 20.46
CA LEU A 549 -12.35 24.05 19.96
C LEU A 549 -13.53 24.84 20.55
N LEU A 550 -13.54 25.08 21.86
CA LEU A 550 -14.56 25.89 22.52
C LEU A 550 -14.57 27.33 21.99
N GLY A 551 -13.38 27.93 21.83
CA GLY A 551 -13.25 29.29 21.28
C GLY A 551 -13.83 29.41 19.88
N GLN A 552 -13.64 28.40 19.03
CA GLN A 552 -14.21 28.34 17.69
C GLN A 552 -15.73 28.09 17.70
N LEU A 553 -16.22 27.15 18.51
CA LEU A 553 -17.65 26.89 18.66
C LEU A 553 -18.42 28.11 19.17
N VAL A 554 -17.85 28.90 20.09
CA VAL A 554 -18.45 30.18 20.54
C VAL A 554 -18.55 31.18 19.40
N ARG A 555 -17.51 31.30 18.56
CA ARG A 555 -17.57 32.16 17.36
C ARG A 555 -18.64 31.69 16.39
N LEU A 556 -18.77 30.38 16.20
CA LEU A 556 -19.78 29.79 15.32
C LEU A 556 -21.20 30.00 15.88
N LYS A 557 -21.39 29.85 17.19
CA LYS A 557 -22.65 30.15 17.89
C LYS A 557 -23.10 31.60 17.65
N ASN A 558 -22.17 32.54 17.67
CA ASN A 558 -22.46 33.96 17.43
C ASN A 558 -22.83 34.28 15.97
N LYS A 559 -22.54 33.39 15.02
CA LYS A 559 -22.98 33.51 13.61
C LYS A 559 -24.37 32.92 13.38
N CYS A 560 -24.93 32.19 14.34
CA CYS A 560 -26.24 31.54 14.22
C CYS A 560 -27.34 32.42 14.80
N ASP A 561 -28.55 32.32 14.25
CA ASP A 561 -29.73 32.93 14.85
C ASP A 561 -29.99 32.34 16.25
N GLN A 562 -30.35 33.20 17.19
CA GLN A 562 -30.70 32.80 18.55
C GLN A 562 -31.89 31.83 18.53
N GLU A 563 -31.81 30.77 19.35
CA GLU A 563 -32.80 29.69 19.47
C GLU A 563 -32.98 28.84 18.20
N SER A 564 -32.07 28.96 17.23
CA SER A 564 -32.10 28.12 16.03
C SER A 564 -31.73 26.65 16.33
N PRO A 565 -32.25 25.68 15.56
CA PRO A 565 -31.85 24.27 15.67
C PRO A 565 -30.32 24.06 15.52
N PHE A 566 -29.64 24.89 14.73
CA PHE A 566 -28.17 24.86 14.59
C PHE A 566 -27.45 25.29 15.86
N GLN A 567 -27.98 26.29 16.59
CA GLN A 567 -27.43 26.68 17.89
C GLN A 567 -27.49 25.52 18.90
N ASN A 568 -28.55 24.71 18.88
CA ASN A 568 -28.67 23.53 19.75
C ASN A 568 -27.60 22.46 19.45
N LEU A 569 -27.25 22.24 18.18
CA LEU A 569 -26.15 21.33 17.81
C LEU A 569 -24.81 21.84 18.32
N ILE A 570 -24.55 23.14 18.21
CA ILE A 570 -23.34 23.77 18.72
C ILE A 570 -23.28 23.67 20.25
N ASP A 571 -24.39 23.95 20.94
CA ASP A 571 -24.47 23.88 22.39
C ASP A 571 -24.28 22.44 22.92
N ALA A 572 -24.78 21.44 22.20
CA ALA A 572 -24.50 20.03 22.50
C ALA A 572 -23.00 19.72 22.39
N GLN A 573 -22.33 20.19 21.33
CA GLN A 573 -20.87 19.99 21.19
C GLN A 573 -20.07 20.73 22.27
N ILE A 574 -20.47 21.96 22.63
CA ILE A 574 -19.86 22.70 23.74
C ILE A 574 -20.00 21.92 25.05
N PHE A 575 -21.20 21.41 25.34
CA PHE A 575 -21.44 20.63 26.55
C PHE A 575 -20.58 19.36 26.58
N GLU A 576 -20.50 18.62 25.48
CA GLU A 576 -19.67 17.42 25.39
C GLU A 576 -18.19 17.72 25.63
N ILE A 577 -17.64 18.80 25.08
CA ILE A 577 -16.22 19.17 25.30
C ILE A 577 -15.99 19.58 26.76
N CYS A 578 -16.91 20.36 27.34
CA CYS A 578 -16.84 20.77 28.74
C CYS A 578 -16.98 19.60 29.73
N ALA A 579 -17.70 18.54 29.36
CA ALA A 579 -17.86 17.34 30.18
C ALA A 579 -16.58 16.50 30.31
N GLY A 580 -15.55 16.79 29.52
CA GLY A 580 -14.29 16.05 29.48
C GLY A 580 -14.31 14.98 28.39
N LYS A 581 -13.41 15.13 27.43
CA LYS A 581 -13.21 14.20 26.31
C LYS A 581 -11.82 13.58 26.38
N SER A 582 -11.69 12.33 25.93
CA SER A 582 -10.35 11.75 25.71
C SER A 582 -9.65 12.50 24.58
N ASN A 583 -8.32 12.38 24.47
CA ASN A 583 -7.58 13.02 23.38
C ASN A 583 -8.08 12.57 22.01
N PHE A 584 -8.44 11.29 21.85
CA PHE A 584 -8.99 10.79 20.60
C PHE A 584 -10.34 11.41 20.25
N ASP A 585 -11.20 11.62 21.24
CA ASP A 585 -12.52 12.20 21.05
C ASP A 585 -12.45 13.68 20.62
N LEU A 586 -11.32 14.36 20.88
CA LEU A 586 -11.09 15.73 20.43
C LEU A 586 -10.91 15.80 18.90
N TYR A 587 -10.36 14.76 18.26
CA TYR A 587 -10.28 14.68 16.79
C TYR A 587 -11.68 14.58 16.16
N PHE A 588 -12.55 13.74 16.74
CA PHE A 588 -13.95 13.67 16.31
C PHE A 588 -14.69 15.00 16.56
N ALA A 589 -14.42 15.67 17.68
CA ALA A 589 -15.00 16.98 17.97
C ALA A 589 -14.56 18.04 16.94
N GLN A 590 -13.29 18.02 16.52
CA GLN A 590 -12.78 18.88 15.46
C GLN A 590 -13.51 18.62 14.13
N VAL A 591 -13.62 17.36 13.70
CA VAL A 591 -14.35 16.99 12.46
C VAL A 591 -15.81 17.44 12.52
N LYS A 592 -16.49 17.22 13.65
CA LYS A 592 -17.88 17.67 13.85
C LYS A 592 -17.99 19.20 13.77
N MET A 593 -17.06 19.92 14.38
CA MET A 593 -17.02 21.39 14.35
C MET A 593 -16.79 21.91 12.92
N GLU A 594 -15.83 21.36 12.18
CA GLU A 594 -15.56 21.71 10.78
C GLU A 594 -16.81 21.48 9.92
N LEU A 595 -17.50 20.37 10.11
CA LEU A 595 -18.75 20.06 9.40
C LEU A 595 -19.89 21.03 9.76
N LEU A 596 -20.02 21.39 11.03
CA LEU A 596 -21.00 22.40 11.47
C LEU A 596 -20.73 23.76 10.83
N GLU A 597 -19.48 24.21 10.85
CA GLU A 597 -19.09 25.49 10.23
C GLU A 597 -19.38 25.49 8.72
N MET A 598 -18.98 24.42 8.02
CA MET A 598 -19.24 24.28 6.59
C MET A 598 -20.75 24.21 6.27
N GLY A 599 -21.51 23.46 7.07
CA GLY A 599 -22.97 23.33 6.93
C GLY A 599 -23.69 24.66 7.10
N ILE A 600 -23.31 25.46 8.11
CA ILE A 600 -23.87 26.80 8.36
C ILE A 600 -23.50 27.76 7.23
N ASN A 601 -22.23 27.81 6.83
CA ASN A 601 -21.75 28.71 5.76
C ASN A 601 -22.39 28.41 4.38
N LYS A 602 -22.86 27.17 4.16
CA LYS A 602 -23.48 26.72 2.91
C LYS A 602 -25.00 26.56 2.98
N ASN A 603 -25.65 26.98 4.08
CA ASN A 603 -27.09 26.83 4.30
C ASN A 603 -27.59 25.38 4.12
N MET A 604 -26.84 24.40 4.60
CA MET A 604 -27.23 22.98 4.56
C MET A 604 -28.50 22.75 5.37
N ASN A 605 -29.34 21.80 4.96
CA ASN A 605 -30.54 21.43 5.72
C ASN A 605 -30.16 20.92 7.12
N TYR A 606 -30.86 21.39 8.16
CA TYR A 606 -30.61 21.01 9.55
C TYR A 606 -30.67 19.50 9.78
N GLN A 607 -31.71 18.82 9.29
CA GLN A 607 -31.89 17.39 9.52
C GLN A 607 -30.76 16.59 8.88
N GLU A 608 -30.35 16.98 7.68
CA GLU A 608 -29.23 16.36 6.97
C GLU A 608 -27.90 16.55 7.73
N LEU A 609 -27.63 17.77 8.21
CA LEU A 609 -26.43 18.04 9.01
C LEU A 609 -26.45 17.26 10.33
N ALA A 610 -27.59 17.23 11.03
CA ALA A 610 -27.76 16.46 12.26
C ALA A 610 -27.52 14.96 12.02
N ASP A 611 -28.04 14.41 10.91
CA ASP A 611 -27.83 13.01 10.52
C ASP A 611 -26.36 12.70 10.21
N TYR A 612 -25.58 13.68 9.71
CA TYR A 612 -24.14 13.53 9.52
C TYR A 612 -23.36 13.58 10.82
N ILE A 613 -23.75 14.46 11.75
CA ILE A 613 -23.14 14.51 13.08
C ILE A 613 -23.41 13.21 13.84
N GLU A 614 -24.62 12.66 13.76
CA GLU A 614 -24.95 11.37 14.38
C GLU A 614 -24.17 10.22 13.73
N PHE A 615 -24.02 10.23 12.42
CA PHE A 615 -23.17 9.26 11.72
C PHE A 615 -21.70 9.31 12.20
N ILE A 616 -21.17 10.50 12.52
CA ILE A 616 -19.84 10.65 13.13
C ILE A 616 -19.82 10.12 14.57
N ASN A 617 -20.89 10.30 15.35
CA ASN A 617 -21.00 9.73 16.70
C ASN A 617 -20.96 8.19 16.68
N GLU A 618 -21.63 7.55 15.71
CA GLU A 618 -21.57 6.09 15.53
C GLU A 618 -20.13 5.59 15.26
N MET A 619 -19.39 6.33 14.43
CA MET A 619 -17.96 6.05 14.19
C MET A 619 -17.13 6.24 15.46
N GLN A 620 -17.38 7.31 16.22
CA GLN A 620 -16.69 7.59 17.49
C GLN A 620 -16.86 6.43 18.49
N VAL A 621 -18.07 5.89 18.64
CA VAL A 621 -18.32 4.72 19.51
C VAL A 621 -17.53 3.49 19.05
N THR A 622 -17.45 3.27 17.74
CA THR A 622 -16.69 2.15 17.16
C THR A 622 -15.18 2.32 17.40
N ALA A 623 -14.68 3.55 17.26
CA ALA A 623 -13.30 3.91 17.56
C ALA A 623 -12.97 3.69 19.04
N SER A 624 -13.80 4.15 19.97
CA SER A 624 -13.57 3.95 21.42
C SER A 624 -13.44 2.48 21.79
N ASN A 625 -14.29 1.61 21.22
CA ASN A 625 -14.22 0.17 21.44
C ASN A 625 -12.93 -0.45 20.88
N SER A 626 -12.52 -0.02 19.68
CA SER A 626 -11.30 -0.51 19.02
C SER A 626 -10.06 -0.05 19.77
N ASN A 627 -10.02 1.21 20.20
CA ASN A 627 -8.94 1.81 20.99
C ASN A 627 -8.72 1.07 22.30
N GLN A 628 -9.79 0.78 23.06
CA GLN A 628 -9.65 0.04 24.31
C GLN A 628 -9.09 -1.37 24.07
N GLN A 629 -9.59 -2.08 23.05
CA GLN A 629 -9.10 -3.42 22.71
C GLN A 629 -7.63 -3.43 22.29
N ILE A 630 -7.20 -2.42 21.53
CA ILE A 630 -5.80 -2.24 21.13
C ILE A 630 -4.93 -1.99 22.36
N LEU A 631 -5.29 -1.03 23.22
CA LEU A 631 -4.54 -0.73 24.44
C LEU A 631 -4.41 -1.96 25.34
N ASP A 632 -5.51 -2.69 25.57
CA ASP A 632 -5.52 -3.90 26.38
C ASP A 632 -4.61 -5.01 25.81
N THR A 633 -4.57 -5.15 24.48
CA THR A 633 -3.79 -6.19 23.80
C THR A 633 -2.29 -5.96 23.95
N PHE A 634 -1.84 -4.72 23.87
CA PHE A 634 -0.41 -4.36 23.89
C PHE A 634 0.10 -3.87 25.25
N GLU A 635 -0.73 -3.91 26.30
CA GLU A 635 -0.39 -3.39 27.64
C GLU A 635 0.93 -3.95 28.20
N LYS A 636 1.28 -5.20 27.89
CA LYS A 636 2.56 -5.79 28.30
C LYS A 636 3.74 -5.35 27.45
N ARG A 637 3.54 -5.18 26.15
CA ARG A 637 4.59 -4.84 25.18
C ARG A 637 4.91 -3.34 25.16
N ARG A 638 4.01 -2.48 25.65
CA ARG A 638 4.18 -1.02 25.63
C ARG A 638 5.37 -0.48 26.45
N LEU A 639 5.95 -1.30 27.33
CA LEU A 639 7.07 -0.90 28.19
C LEU A 639 8.43 -1.34 27.64
N LEU A 640 8.44 -2.07 26.53
CA LEU A 640 9.62 -2.70 25.96
C LEU A 640 10.24 -1.80 24.89
N THR A 641 11.57 -1.76 24.85
CA THR A 641 12.37 -1.13 23.81
C THR A 641 12.29 -1.88 22.48
N ALA A 642 12.70 -1.24 21.38
CA ALA A 642 12.75 -1.88 20.06
C ALA A 642 13.52 -3.21 20.06
N GLN A 643 14.67 -3.28 20.73
CA GLN A 643 15.50 -4.48 20.80
C GLN A 643 14.84 -5.60 21.61
N GLU A 644 14.13 -5.26 22.68
CA GLU A 644 13.37 -6.22 23.49
C GLU A 644 12.16 -6.77 22.74
N ILE A 645 11.50 -5.95 21.92
CA ILE A 645 10.42 -6.40 21.03
C ILE A 645 10.96 -7.36 19.96
N ASP A 646 12.08 -7.02 19.33
CA ASP A 646 12.69 -7.88 18.32
C ASP A 646 13.24 -9.19 18.91
N LEU A 647 13.71 -9.17 20.17
CA LEU A 647 14.02 -10.39 20.91
C LEU A 647 12.80 -11.33 20.98
N LEU A 648 11.62 -10.81 21.35
CA LEU A 648 10.41 -11.62 21.40
C LEU A 648 10.07 -12.18 20.01
N ASP A 649 10.12 -11.36 18.96
CA ASP A 649 9.85 -11.81 17.58
C ASP A 649 10.81 -12.92 17.13
N HIS A 650 12.11 -12.78 17.43
CA HIS A 650 13.13 -13.77 17.10
C HIS A 650 12.92 -15.09 17.85
N LEU A 651 12.67 -15.05 19.16
CA LEU A 651 12.38 -16.24 19.96
C LEU A 651 11.11 -16.95 19.46
N GLU A 652 10.03 -16.20 19.27
CA GLU A 652 8.76 -16.75 18.79
C GLU A 652 8.94 -17.43 17.43
N LYS A 653 9.62 -16.79 16.46
CA LYS A 653 9.88 -17.36 15.13
C LYS A 653 10.90 -18.49 15.17
N TYR A 654 11.83 -18.51 16.13
CA TYR A 654 12.75 -19.63 16.31
C TYR A 654 12.05 -20.90 16.80
N PHE A 655 11.17 -20.78 17.80
CA PHE A 655 10.47 -21.93 18.39
C PHE A 655 9.20 -22.35 17.65
N SER A 656 8.57 -21.45 16.89
CA SER A 656 7.33 -21.75 16.15
C SER A 656 7.60 -22.37 14.77
N PRO A 657 6.63 -23.10 14.18
CA PRO A 657 6.64 -23.40 12.75
C PRO A 657 6.62 -22.11 11.91
N THR A 658 7.57 -21.97 11.00
CA THR A 658 7.73 -20.75 10.18
C THR A 658 8.03 -21.07 8.72
N SER A 659 7.76 -20.09 7.87
CA SER A 659 8.09 -20.10 6.44
C SER A 659 8.87 -18.85 6.06
N VAL A 660 9.77 -18.98 5.08
CA VAL A 660 10.49 -17.89 4.40
C VAL A 660 9.88 -17.55 3.03
N MET A 661 8.75 -18.19 2.69
CA MET A 661 8.05 -18.01 1.42
C MET A 661 6.63 -17.48 1.66
N SER A 662 6.08 -16.78 0.66
CA SER A 662 4.67 -16.35 0.60
C SER A 662 3.66 -17.51 0.63
N HIS A 663 2.36 -17.21 0.71
CA HIS A 663 1.29 -18.21 0.92
C HIS A 663 1.18 -19.19 -0.25
N ASP A 664 1.49 -18.72 -1.45
CA ASP A 664 1.57 -19.50 -2.69
C ASP A 664 2.94 -20.19 -2.90
N GLY A 665 3.94 -19.86 -2.07
CA GLY A 665 5.30 -20.41 -2.18
C GLY A 665 6.12 -19.84 -3.35
N GLU A 666 5.75 -18.66 -3.89
CA GLU A 666 6.39 -18.06 -5.06
C GLU A 666 7.36 -16.90 -4.75
N VAL A 667 7.18 -16.22 -3.61
CA VAL A 667 7.97 -15.03 -3.23
C VAL A 667 8.86 -15.34 -2.03
N PHE A 668 10.13 -14.94 -2.11
CA PHE A 668 11.06 -14.96 -0.98
C PHE A 668 10.78 -13.78 -0.05
N LEU A 669 10.46 -14.08 1.20
CA LEU A 669 10.18 -13.09 2.24
C LEU A 669 11.48 -12.60 2.89
N ARG A 670 11.46 -11.35 3.35
CA ARG A 670 12.60 -10.77 4.08
C ARG A 670 12.66 -11.33 5.50
N LYS A 671 11.51 -11.45 6.15
CA LYS A 671 11.32 -11.97 7.51
C LYS A 671 10.61 -13.33 7.46
N MET A 672 10.90 -14.19 8.44
CA MET A 672 10.11 -15.40 8.64
C MET A 672 8.68 -15.02 9.05
N ARG A 673 7.70 -15.74 8.51
CA ARG A 673 6.30 -15.68 8.98
C ARG A 673 5.94 -16.97 9.72
N PHE A 674 4.94 -16.92 10.58
CA PHE A 674 4.36 -18.14 11.15
C PHE A 674 3.54 -18.89 10.09
N ASP A 675 3.67 -20.21 10.04
CA ASP A 675 2.97 -21.04 9.05
C ASP A 675 2.63 -22.44 9.63
N PRO A 676 1.38 -22.69 10.07
CA PRO A 676 0.26 -21.74 10.11
C PRO A 676 0.35 -20.76 11.30
N GLN A 677 -0.30 -19.60 11.17
CA GLN A 677 -0.37 -18.58 12.24
C GLN A 677 -0.86 -19.13 13.59
N SER A 678 -1.78 -20.10 13.58
CA SER A 678 -2.31 -20.73 14.79
C SER A 678 -1.31 -21.57 15.58
N SER A 679 -0.14 -21.86 14.99
CA SER A 679 0.94 -22.62 15.64
C SER A 679 2.01 -21.74 16.28
N ARG A 680 1.78 -20.42 16.35
CA ARG A 680 2.65 -19.48 17.07
C ARG A 680 2.75 -19.87 18.54
N ILE A 681 3.97 -19.90 19.06
CA ILE A 681 4.29 -20.05 20.48
C ILE A 681 4.66 -18.66 21.02
N PRO A 682 3.78 -17.98 21.76
CA PRO A 682 4.01 -16.61 22.20
C PRO A 682 5.02 -16.56 23.36
N PHE A 683 5.81 -15.49 23.38
CA PHE A 683 6.67 -15.11 24.50
C PHE A 683 6.24 -13.75 25.06
N GLN A 684 6.49 -13.52 26.35
CA GLN A 684 6.30 -12.24 27.01
C GLN A 684 7.52 -11.90 27.84
N LEU A 685 7.87 -10.62 27.88
CA LEU A 685 8.94 -10.08 28.71
C LEU A 685 8.34 -9.03 29.66
N SER A 686 8.65 -9.16 30.95
CA SER A 686 8.29 -8.17 31.97
C SER A 686 9.54 -7.61 32.62
N LYS A 687 9.61 -6.28 32.78
CA LYS A 687 10.68 -5.60 33.52
C LYS A 687 10.29 -5.49 34.99
N GLU A 688 11.09 -6.07 35.87
CA GLU A 688 10.86 -6.08 37.31
C GLU A 688 11.44 -4.83 37.99
N THR A 689 10.88 -4.44 39.13
CA THR A 689 11.30 -3.23 39.86
C THR A 689 12.74 -3.30 40.38
N ASN A 690 13.30 -4.50 40.53
CA ASN A 690 14.68 -4.73 40.93
C ASN A 690 15.69 -4.64 39.76
N GLY A 691 15.23 -4.31 38.54
CA GLY A 691 16.07 -4.22 37.33
C GLY A 691 16.36 -5.57 36.67
N THR A 692 15.74 -6.66 37.12
CA THR A 692 15.74 -7.96 36.43
C THR A 692 14.56 -8.06 35.47
N TYR A 693 14.57 -9.09 34.63
CA TYR A 693 13.53 -9.36 33.66
C TYR A 693 12.94 -10.75 33.87
N THR A 694 11.64 -10.88 33.60
CA THR A 694 10.95 -12.17 33.63
C THR A 694 10.47 -12.50 32.22
N LEU A 695 11.09 -13.50 31.58
CA LEU A 695 10.68 -14.04 30.30
C LEU A 695 9.72 -15.21 30.53
N THR A 696 8.56 -15.20 29.89
CA THR A 696 7.56 -16.26 30.03
C THR A 696 7.06 -16.79 28.69
N THR A 697 6.69 -18.07 28.65
CA THR A 697 5.99 -18.69 27.52
C THR A 697 4.99 -19.72 28.02
N THR A 698 3.89 -19.91 27.28
CA THR A 698 2.84 -20.87 27.65
C THR A 698 3.25 -22.32 27.38
N ASN A 699 4.26 -22.55 26.53
CA ASN A 699 4.68 -23.89 26.13
C ASN A 699 5.73 -24.47 27.10
N LYS A 700 5.31 -25.47 27.89
CA LYS A 700 6.13 -26.13 28.92
C LYS A 700 7.21 -27.04 28.34
N ASP A 701 7.06 -27.49 27.10
CA ASP A 701 7.97 -28.44 26.47
C ASP A 701 9.32 -27.81 26.06
N LEU A 702 9.41 -26.47 26.08
CA LEU A 702 10.60 -25.73 25.68
C LEU A 702 11.70 -25.66 26.75
N VAL A 703 11.45 -26.12 27.99
CA VAL A 703 12.35 -25.93 29.14
C VAL A 703 13.78 -26.42 28.87
N ASN A 704 13.94 -27.60 28.25
CA ASN A 704 15.25 -28.16 27.95
C ASN A 704 15.97 -27.40 26.84
N GLN A 705 15.24 -26.94 25.82
CA GLN A 705 15.82 -26.17 24.71
C GLN A 705 16.26 -24.78 25.18
N LEU A 706 15.44 -24.10 25.97
CA LEU A 706 15.78 -22.79 26.57
C LEU A 706 17.04 -22.89 27.46
N SER A 707 17.17 -23.97 28.22
CA SER A 707 18.35 -24.21 29.04
C SER A 707 19.60 -24.54 28.22
N GLN A 708 19.50 -25.47 27.25
CA GLN A 708 20.66 -25.95 26.49
C GLN A 708 21.15 -24.96 25.43
N GLU A 709 20.23 -24.25 24.78
CA GLU A 709 20.57 -23.39 23.64
C GLU A 709 20.76 -21.93 24.01
N PHE A 710 20.14 -21.47 25.10
CA PHE A 710 20.16 -20.07 25.55
C PHE A 710 20.62 -19.89 27.01
N GLY A 711 20.99 -20.98 27.70
CA GLY A 711 21.48 -20.91 29.09
C GLY A 711 20.44 -20.45 30.11
N LEU A 712 19.14 -20.49 29.77
CA LEU A 712 18.08 -19.96 30.61
C LEU A 712 17.63 -20.99 31.66
N THR A 713 17.57 -20.55 32.92
CA THR A 713 16.97 -21.34 34.01
C THR A 713 15.52 -20.92 34.17
N CYS A 714 14.60 -21.86 33.94
CA CYS A 714 13.17 -21.58 33.93
C CYS A 714 12.42 -22.44 34.95
N GLU A 715 11.51 -21.81 35.67
CA GLU A 715 10.54 -22.46 36.55
C GLU A 715 9.28 -22.81 35.76
N GLN A 716 8.78 -24.02 35.97
CA GLN A 716 7.54 -24.48 35.37
C GLN A 716 6.39 -24.31 36.36
N ASN A 717 5.33 -23.62 35.94
CA ASN A 717 4.13 -23.41 36.74
C ASN A 717 2.87 -23.73 35.91
N ASP A 718 1.67 -23.49 36.47
CA ASP A 718 0.41 -23.77 35.79
C ASP A 718 0.24 -22.93 34.52
N ALA A 719 0.72 -21.70 34.51
CA ALA A 719 0.64 -20.75 33.39
C ALA A 719 1.63 -21.02 32.26
N GLY A 720 2.74 -21.73 32.52
CA GLY A 720 3.77 -22.02 31.51
C GLY A 720 5.17 -22.16 32.10
N LEU A 721 6.15 -21.62 31.38
CA LEU A 721 7.53 -21.45 31.83
C LEU A 721 7.79 -19.99 32.18
N SER A 722 8.64 -19.77 33.19
CA SER A 722 9.07 -18.45 33.65
C SER A 722 10.57 -18.46 33.95
N CYS A 723 11.34 -17.60 33.28
CA CYS A 723 12.78 -17.52 33.44
C CYS A 723 13.13 -16.11 33.96
N ASN A 724 13.81 -16.01 35.10
CA ASN A 724 14.33 -14.74 35.59
C ASN A 724 15.72 -14.48 34.99
N ILE A 725 15.92 -13.28 34.44
CA ILE A 725 17.07 -12.91 33.63
C ILE A 725 17.64 -11.59 34.16
N GLY A 726 18.93 -11.57 34.50
CA GLY A 726 19.63 -10.33 34.82
C GLY A 726 19.94 -9.49 33.58
N LYS A 727 20.20 -8.19 33.73
CA LYS A 727 20.44 -7.27 32.60
C LYS A 727 21.50 -7.75 31.61
N ASN A 728 22.69 -8.12 32.07
CA ASN A 728 23.77 -8.59 31.18
C ASN A 728 23.40 -9.89 30.46
N ALA A 729 22.60 -10.75 31.10
CA ALA A 729 22.14 -11.99 30.49
C ALA A 729 21.05 -11.72 29.43
N LEU A 730 20.24 -10.68 29.59
CA LEU A 730 19.29 -10.23 28.56
C LEU A 730 20.03 -9.71 27.32
N GLU A 731 21.06 -8.90 27.49
CA GLU A 731 21.88 -8.39 26.37
C GLU A 731 22.49 -9.54 25.55
N GLN A 732 23.00 -10.58 26.23
CA GLN A 732 23.49 -11.79 25.56
C GLN A 732 22.36 -12.56 24.87
N LEU A 733 21.20 -12.70 25.53
CA LEU A 733 20.04 -13.39 24.96
C LEU A 733 19.53 -12.70 23.67
N ILE A 734 19.56 -11.37 23.59
CA ILE A 734 19.19 -10.61 22.38
C ILE A 734 20.08 -11.03 21.20
N ILE A 735 21.39 -11.12 21.42
CA ILE A 735 22.37 -11.53 20.41
C ILE A 735 22.14 -12.99 20.00
N ASP A 736 22.07 -13.89 20.99
CA ASP A 736 21.91 -15.33 20.75
C ASP A 736 20.60 -15.66 20.02
N ALA A 737 19.50 -14.99 20.39
CA ALA A 737 18.19 -15.15 19.75
C ALA A 737 18.23 -14.72 18.28
N LYS A 738 18.89 -13.59 17.97
CA LYS A 738 19.07 -13.13 16.60
C LYS A 738 19.89 -14.11 15.77
N ASP A 739 21.02 -14.59 16.29
CA ASP A 739 21.89 -15.54 15.58
C ASP A 739 21.16 -16.87 15.28
N LYS A 740 20.36 -17.35 16.24
CA LYS A 740 19.53 -18.55 16.08
C LYS A 740 18.41 -18.35 15.07
N TYR A 741 17.75 -17.18 15.10
CA TYR A 741 16.75 -16.79 14.12
C TYR A 741 17.34 -16.76 12.70
N ASP A 742 18.48 -16.09 12.51
CA ASP A 742 19.13 -15.95 11.20
C ASP A 742 19.59 -17.31 10.68
N LYS A 743 20.17 -18.16 11.54
CA LYS A 743 20.53 -19.53 11.18
C LYS A 743 19.32 -20.35 10.72
N LYS A 744 18.21 -20.30 11.47
CA LYS A 744 16.97 -21.01 11.09
C LYS A 744 16.43 -20.49 9.75
N ARG A 745 16.47 -19.17 9.53
CA ARG A 745 16.05 -18.56 8.26
C ARG A 745 16.89 -19.08 7.10
N GLU A 746 18.21 -19.09 7.22
CA GLU A 746 19.12 -19.61 6.19
C GLU A 746 18.85 -21.10 5.89
N ASP A 747 18.64 -21.93 6.91
CA ASP A 747 18.30 -23.33 6.74
C ASP A 747 16.97 -23.52 5.97
N LEU A 748 15.97 -22.69 6.27
CA LEU A 748 14.67 -22.70 5.59
C LEU A 748 14.75 -22.21 4.13
N LEU A 749 15.69 -21.32 3.80
CA LEU A 749 15.90 -20.80 2.44
C LEU A 749 16.48 -21.83 1.48
N ILE A 750 17.13 -22.89 1.98
CA ILE A 750 17.80 -23.90 1.14
C ILE A 750 16.81 -24.52 0.13
N LYS A 751 15.70 -25.08 0.59
CA LYS A 751 14.76 -25.82 -0.30
C LYS A 751 14.12 -24.91 -1.35
N PRO A 752 13.58 -23.73 -1.01
CA PRO A 752 13.04 -22.80 -2.00
C PRO A 752 14.08 -22.30 -3.00
N THR A 753 15.29 -21.97 -2.54
CA THR A 753 16.39 -21.52 -3.43
C THR A 753 16.72 -22.60 -4.45
N TYR A 754 16.82 -23.86 -4.02
CA TYR A 754 17.06 -24.97 -4.94
C TYR A 754 15.95 -25.11 -5.99
N LYS A 755 14.68 -25.01 -5.54
CA LYS A 755 13.51 -25.16 -6.41
C LYS A 755 13.39 -24.02 -7.44
N LEU A 756 13.54 -22.77 -7.01
CA LEU A 756 13.23 -21.58 -7.81
C LEU A 756 14.45 -20.99 -8.54
N ILE A 757 15.67 -21.28 -8.07
CA ILE A 757 16.90 -20.68 -8.61
C ILE A 757 17.85 -21.77 -9.12
N THR A 758 18.31 -22.66 -8.23
CA THR A 758 19.42 -23.57 -8.54
C THR A 758 19.05 -24.63 -9.58
N PHE A 759 17.85 -25.24 -9.51
CA PHE A 759 17.42 -26.20 -10.52
C PHE A 759 17.19 -25.56 -11.89
N PRO A 760 16.51 -24.40 -12.02
CA PRO A 760 16.46 -23.68 -13.29
C PRO A 760 17.84 -23.39 -13.87
N HIS A 761 18.79 -22.88 -13.06
CA HIS A 761 20.16 -22.63 -13.52
C HIS A 761 20.85 -23.90 -14.00
N LEU A 762 20.71 -25.00 -13.26
CA LEU A 762 21.24 -26.31 -13.65
C LEU A 762 20.62 -26.79 -14.97
N VAL A 763 19.31 -26.65 -15.16
CA VAL A 763 18.64 -27.02 -16.42
C VAL A 763 19.15 -26.17 -17.58
N THR A 764 19.34 -24.86 -17.38
CA THR A 764 19.89 -23.96 -18.40
C THR A 764 21.31 -24.37 -18.77
N LEU A 765 22.19 -24.54 -17.78
CA LEU A 765 23.57 -24.99 -17.99
C LEU A 765 23.63 -26.32 -18.75
N LEU A 766 22.84 -27.32 -18.35
CA LEU A 766 22.84 -28.63 -19.01
C LEU A 766 22.23 -28.61 -20.41
N ASN A 767 21.53 -27.55 -20.81
CA ASN A 767 20.98 -27.39 -22.17
C ASN A 767 21.66 -26.27 -22.96
N GLN A 768 22.79 -25.73 -22.49
CA GLN A 768 23.42 -24.54 -23.05
C GLN A 768 23.73 -24.60 -24.55
N ASP A 769 24.04 -25.80 -25.07
CA ASP A 769 24.43 -26.05 -26.47
C ASP A 769 23.33 -26.74 -27.28
N ASN A 770 22.11 -26.81 -26.74
CA ASN A 770 20.99 -27.50 -27.40
C ASN A 770 20.18 -26.55 -28.30
N SER A 771 19.95 -26.98 -29.55
CA SER A 771 18.94 -26.36 -30.40
C SER A 771 17.53 -26.57 -29.82
N PRO A 772 16.51 -25.74 -30.15
CA PRO A 772 15.13 -25.92 -29.69
C PRO A 772 14.52 -27.29 -30.05
N SER A 773 15.03 -27.93 -31.12
CA SER A 773 14.67 -29.27 -31.56
C SER A 773 15.37 -30.41 -30.81
N ASN A 774 16.41 -30.12 -30.02
CA ASN A 774 17.16 -31.15 -29.31
C ASN A 774 16.42 -31.63 -28.04
N PRO A 775 16.58 -32.91 -27.65
CA PRO A 775 15.95 -33.43 -26.45
C PRO A 775 16.50 -32.76 -25.17
N LYS A 776 15.64 -32.07 -24.42
CA LYS A 776 16.00 -31.43 -23.14
C LYS A 776 16.31 -32.45 -22.04
N VAL A 777 17.28 -32.11 -21.18
CA VAL A 777 17.59 -32.87 -19.96
C VAL A 777 16.34 -33.01 -19.08
N SER A 778 16.20 -34.15 -18.41
CA SER A 778 15.16 -34.33 -17.38
C SER A 778 15.80 -34.38 -16.01
N ILE A 779 15.34 -33.53 -15.10
CA ILE A 779 15.79 -33.54 -13.70
C ILE A 779 14.59 -33.89 -12.82
N GLY A 780 14.74 -34.93 -11.99
CA GLY A 780 13.86 -35.22 -10.88
C GLY A 780 14.62 -35.05 -9.57
N PHE A 781 13.93 -34.72 -8.48
CA PHE A 781 14.57 -34.55 -7.17
C PHE A 781 13.71 -35.13 -6.06
N LEU A 782 14.35 -35.51 -4.97
CA LEU A 782 13.71 -35.96 -3.74
C LEU A 782 14.52 -35.45 -2.54
N TRP A 783 13.85 -34.70 -1.66
CA TRP A 783 14.39 -34.36 -0.34
C TRP A 783 14.20 -35.54 0.59
N ARG A 784 15.26 -35.93 1.30
CA ARG A 784 15.23 -37.01 2.29
C ARG A 784 14.93 -36.45 3.69
N GLU A 785 14.63 -37.35 4.63
CA GLU A 785 14.32 -37.00 6.02
C GLU A 785 15.50 -36.34 6.75
N ASP A 786 16.73 -36.68 6.37
CA ASP A 786 17.97 -36.06 6.87
C ASP A 786 18.29 -34.69 6.21
N ASN A 787 17.35 -34.14 5.46
CA ASN A 787 17.49 -32.94 4.62
C ASN A 787 18.57 -33.03 3.52
N SER A 788 19.08 -34.22 3.19
CA SER A 788 19.89 -34.41 1.99
C SER A 788 19.04 -34.41 0.72
N LEU A 789 19.69 -34.15 -0.42
CA LEU A 789 19.03 -34.01 -1.72
C LEU A 789 19.47 -35.11 -2.68
N SER A 790 18.52 -35.93 -3.14
CA SER A 790 18.73 -36.90 -4.21
C SER A 790 18.27 -36.32 -5.54
N LEU A 791 19.21 -36.10 -6.46
CA LEU A 791 18.94 -35.63 -7.82
C LEU A 791 19.03 -36.79 -8.81
N ARG A 792 18.01 -36.93 -9.64
CA ARG A 792 18.00 -37.83 -10.80
C ARG A 792 18.11 -37.00 -12.08
N ILE A 793 19.26 -37.02 -12.71
CA ILE A 793 19.52 -36.30 -13.97
C ILE A 793 19.53 -37.30 -15.12
N THR A 794 18.65 -37.12 -16.10
CA THR A 794 18.61 -37.97 -17.31
C THR A 794 19.11 -37.17 -18.49
N ALA A 795 20.39 -37.37 -18.81
CA ALA A 795 21.04 -36.82 -20.00
C ALA A 795 20.62 -37.61 -21.24
N LYS A 796 20.27 -36.89 -22.30
CA LYS A 796 19.83 -37.41 -23.59
C LYS A 796 20.88 -37.26 -24.70
N THR A 797 21.87 -36.39 -24.51
CA THR A 797 23.04 -36.21 -25.40
C THR A 797 24.36 -36.49 -24.67
N GLU A 798 25.44 -36.78 -25.39
CA GLU A 798 26.77 -36.97 -24.77
C GLU A 798 27.33 -35.67 -24.19
N GLN A 799 27.09 -34.53 -24.85
CA GLN A 799 27.46 -33.20 -24.35
C GLN A 799 26.82 -32.90 -22.98
N GLN A 800 25.54 -33.27 -22.80
CA GLN A 800 24.87 -33.18 -21.51
C GLN A 800 25.56 -33.99 -20.43
N LYS A 801 26.05 -35.21 -20.75
CA LYS A 801 26.77 -36.04 -19.76
C LYS A 801 28.10 -35.41 -19.37
N GLU A 802 28.82 -34.81 -20.32
CA GLU A 802 30.10 -34.15 -20.07
C GLU A 802 29.92 -32.92 -19.17
N LEU A 803 28.85 -32.15 -19.38
CA LEU A 803 28.49 -31.03 -18.51
C LEU A 803 28.09 -31.49 -17.09
N VAL A 804 27.35 -32.60 -16.96
CA VAL A 804 27.07 -33.19 -15.63
C VAL A 804 28.36 -33.63 -14.95
N LYS A 805 29.31 -34.23 -15.67
CA LYS A 805 30.65 -34.58 -15.15
C LYS A 805 31.41 -33.34 -14.68
N LYS A 806 31.34 -32.23 -15.43
CA LYS A 806 32.00 -30.97 -15.05
C LYS A 806 31.42 -30.38 -13.75
N ILE A 807 30.09 -30.42 -13.59
CA ILE A 807 29.40 -29.81 -12.44
C ILE A 807 29.51 -30.66 -11.18
N PHE A 808 29.41 -31.99 -11.30
CA PHE A 808 29.35 -32.90 -10.14
C PHE A 808 30.59 -33.79 -9.98
N GLY A 809 31.55 -33.78 -10.91
CA GLY A 809 32.87 -34.43 -10.76
C GLY A 809 32.90 -35.94 -10.91
N HIS A 810 31.84 -36.59 -11.41
CA HIS A 810 31.74 -38.05 -11.48
C HIS A 810 31.66 -38.56 -12.94
N GLU A 811 32.33 -39.69 -13.22
CA GLU A 811 32.25 -40.39 -14.52
C GLU A 811 31.06 -41.35 -14.59
N TYR A 812 30.31 -41.34 -15.70
CA TYR A 812 29.08 -42.13 -15.81
C TYR A 812 28.89 -42.81 -17.17
N THR A 813 28.50 -44.09 -17.14
CA THR A 813 28.20 -44.93 -18.32
C THR A 813 26.72 -45.00 -18.70
N LYS A 814 25.79 -44.59 -17.80
CA LYS A 814 24.32 -44.66 -18.02
C LYS A 814 23.72 -43.30 -18.40
N ARG A 815 22.58 -43.32 -19.11
CA ARG A 815 21.80 -42.10 -19.48
C ARG A 815 21.09 -41.43 -18.29
N SER A 816 20.77 -42.18 -17.23
CA SER A 816 20.19 -41.65 -15.99
C SER A 816 21.24 -41.72 -14.89
N ILE A 817 21.47 -40.58 -14.24
CA ILE A 817 22.45 -40.34 -13.20
C ILE A 817 21.70 -40.05 -11.90
N ARG A 818 22.21 -40.54 -10.77
CA ARG A 818 21.73 -40.19 -9.44
C ARG A 818 22.88 -39.51 -8.69
N VAL A 819 22.65 -38.28 -8.24
CA VAL A 819 23.58 -37.50 -7.42
C VAL A 819 22.95 -37.36 -6.05
N GLU A 820 23.69 -37.71 -5.01
CA GLU A 820 23.27 -37.52 -3.62
C GLU A 820 24.10 -36.38 -3.04
N ILE A 821 23.44 -35.33 -2.58
CA ILE A 821 24.09 -34.16 -1.99
C ILE A 821 23.76 -34.15 -0.50
N PRO A 822 24.74 -34.41 0.39
CA PRO A 822 24.55 -34.30 1.83
C PRO A 822 24.13 -32.89 2.24
N SER A 823 23.38 -32.78 3.35
CA SER A 823 22.86 -31.48 3.83
C SER A 823 23.96 -30.43 4.02
N GLY A 824 25.11 -30.82 4.57
CA GLY A 824 26.28 -29.94 4.76
C GLY A 824 26.97 -29.47 3.46
N GLU A 825 26.71 -30.10 2.32
CA GLU A 825 27.32 -29.73 1.03
C GLU A 825 26.38 -28.91 0.14
N LEU A 826 25.10 -28.79 0.49
CA LEU A 826 24.09 -28.10 -0.31
C LEU A 826 24.49 -26.67 -0.66
N THR A 827 25.05 -25.93 0.29
CA THR A 827 25.48 -24.54 0.05
C THR A 827 26.63 -24.45 -0.94
N ASN A 828 27.58 -25.39 -0.87
CA ASN A 828 28.75 -25.40 -1.76
C ASN A 828 28.36 -25.77 -3.18
N VAL A 829 27.53 -26.81 -3.34
CA VAL A 829 27.02 -27.23 -4.66
C VAL A 829 26.18 -26.12 -5.28
N ARG A 830 25.31 -25.46 -4.50
CA ARG A 830 24.54 -24.30 -4.95
C ARG A 830 25.45 -23.21 -5.50
N LYS A 831 26.41 -22.73 -4.70
CA LYS A 831 27.36 -21.68 -5.10
C LYS A 831 28.14 -22.06 -6.35
N HIS A 832 28.52 -23.32 -6.50
CA HIS A 832 29.23 -23.79 -7.70
C HIS A 832 28.34 -23.72 -8.95
N ILE A 833 27.09 -24.17 -8.88
CA ILE A 833 26.13 -24.11 -9.99
C ILE A 833 25.85 -22.66 -10.38
N GLU A 834 25.58 -21.79 -9.40
CA GLU A 834 25.27 -20.37 -9.62
C GLU A 834 26.44 -19.64 -10.27
N LYS A 835 27.66 -19.81 -9.73
CA LYS A 835 28.88 -19.24 -10.32
C LYS A 835 29.09 -19.70 -11.76
N THR A 836 28.92 -21.01 -12.02
CA THR A 836 29.07 -21.56 -13.38
C THR A 836 28.02 -20.99 -14.34
N HIS A 837 26.80 -20.78 -13.87
CA HIS A 837 25.71 -20.18 -14.66
C HIS A 837 25.99 -18.70 -14.97
N GLU A 838 26.48 -17.92 -14.01
CA GLU A 838 26.88 -16.52 -14.25
C GLU A 838 28.02 -16.41 -15.27
N GLU A 839 29.02 -17.28 -15.18
CA GLU A 839 30.12 -17.36 -16.15
C GLU A 839 29.59 -17.67 -17.56
N TYR A 840 28.66 -18.63 -17.68
CA TYR A 840 28.00 -18.97 -18.93
C TYR A 840 27.23 -17.78 -19.53
N LEU A 841 26.44 -17.07 -18.72
CA LEU A 841 25.72 -15.88 -19.18
C LEU A 841 26.67 -14.81 -19.71
N LYS A 842 27.73 -14.48 -18.95
CA LYS A 842 28.74 -13.47 -19.34
C LYS A 842 29.42 -13.79 -20.67
N LEU A 843 29.67 -15.06 -20.96
CA LEU A 843 30.24 -15.51 -22.23
C LEU A 843 29.26 -15.28 -23.39
N ASN A 844 28.00 -15.68 -23.24
CA ASN A 844 26.99 -15.54 -24.29
C ASN A 844 26.62 -14.08 -24.62
N THR A 845 26.62 -13.17 -23.64
CA THR A 845 26.35 -11.75 -23.91
C THR A 845 27.45 -11.10 -24.74
N LYS A 846 28.71 -11.56 -24.59
CA LYS A 846 29.83 -11.10 -25.44
C LYS A 846 29.73 -11.65 -26.85
N THR A 847 29.37 -12.93 -27.03
CA THR A 847 29.24 -13.54 -28.35
C THR A 847 28.11 -12.94 -29.21
N GLN A 848 27.02 -12.46 -28.58
CA GLN A 848 25.95 -11.75 -29.29
C GLN A 848 26.31 -10.30 -29.69
N ALA A 849 27.22 -9.64 -28.96
CA ALA A 849 27.71 -8.31 -29.30
C ALA A 849 28.72 -8.35 -30.47
N GLU A 850 29.49 -9.42 -30.61
CA GLU A 850 30.50 -9.59 -31.66
C GLU A 850 29.96 -10.13 -33.01
N GLN A 851 28.73 -10.65 -33.05
CA GLN A 851 28.10 -11.16 -34.29
C GLN A 851 27.29 -10.13 -35.10
N ARG A 852 27.39 -8.83 -34.79
CA ARG A 852 26.81 -7.76 -35.63
C ARG A 852 27.89 -6.96 -36.34
N GLU A 853 28.40 -7.50 -37.44
CA GLU A 853 29.09 -6.69 -38.46
C GLU A 853 28.07 -6.01 -39.41
N PRO A 854 28.38 -4.78 -39.90
CA PRO A 854 27.42 -3.90 -40.54
C PRO A 854 27.37 -4.11 -42.05
N THR A 855 26.19 -4.39 -42.61
CA THR A 855 25.96 -4.34 -44.06
C THR A 855 24.94 -3.25 -44.41
N ILE A 856 25.48 -2.11 -44.86
CA ILE A 856 24.99 -1.07 -45.80
C ILE A 856 23.48 -0.69 -45.80
N PRO A 857 23.14 0.62 -45.78
CA PRO A 857 21.79 1.10 -45.52
C PRO A 857 20.90 1.09 -46.77
N VAL A 858 19.73 0.46 -46.68
CA VAL A 858 18.59 0.77 -47.55
C VAL A 858 17.46 1.28 -46.66
N VAL A 859 17.13 2.54 -46.93
CA VAL A 859 16.08 3.35 -46.32
C VAL A 859 14.76 2.57 -46.25
N SER A 860 14.28 2.34 -45.04
CA SER A 860 12.87 2.09 -44.74
C SER A 860 12.55 2.85 -43.47
N GLN A 861 11.71 3.88 -43.59
CA GLN A 861 11.17 4.61 -42.44
C GLN A 861 10.39 3.65 -41.55
N SER A 862 10.93 3.35 -40.36
CA SER A 862 10.15 2.80 -39.26
C SER A 862 10.56 3.47 -37.96
N THR A 863 9.59 4.15 -37.35
CA THR A 863 9.53 4.67 -35.99
C THR A 863 10.54 4.03 -35.03
N LYS A 864 11.50 4.83 -34.55
CA LYS A 864 12.36 4.50 -33.41
C LYS A 864 11.47 4.22 -32.18
N LYS A 865 11.31 2.94 -31.82
CA LYS A 865 11.08 2.55 -30.43
C LYS A 865 12.44 2.58 -29.75
N THR A 866 12.73 3.65 -29.02
CA THR A 866 13.84 3.69 -28.07
C THR A 866 13.55 2.67 -26.96
N ASN A 867 14.53 1.82 -26.70
CA ASN A 867 14.44 0.77 -25.71
C ASN A 867 14.70 1.44 -24.34
N LYS A 868 13.65 1.83 -23.61
CA LYS A 868 13.73 2.47 -22.28
C LYS A 868 14.67 1.75 -21.28
N TRP A 869 14.97 0.48 -21.53
CA TRP A 869 15.89 -0.36 -20.75
C TRP A 869 17.39 -0.01 -20.91
N SER A 870 17.84 0.49 -22.07
CA SER A 870 19.26 0.90 -22.20
C SER A 870 19.52 2.23 -21.50
N ASP A 871 18.58 3.16 -21.61
CA ASP A 871 18.73 4.53 -21.12
C ASP A 871 18.59 4.61 -19.58
N PHE A 872 17.88 3.65 -18.96
CA PHE A 872 17.75 3.56 -17.50
C PHE A 872 18.97 2.92 -16.82
N HIS A 873 19.63 1.96 -17.48
CA HIS A 873 20.83 1.30 -16.95
C HIS A 873 22.13 2.09 -17.17
N GLU A 874 22.18 3.01 -18.13
CA GLU A 874 23.30 3.95 -18.24
C GLU A 874 23.25 5.01 -17.14
N ASN A 875 22.06 5.50 -16.78
CA ASN A 875 21.89 6.46 -15.67
C ASN A 875 22.10 5.83 -14.29
N SER A 876 21.60 4.60 -14.04
CA SER A 876 21.80 3.94 -12.74
C SER A 876 23.26 3.49 -12.51
N LYS A 877 24.00 3.14 -13.57
CA LYS A 877 25.44 2.81 -13.46
C LYS A 877 26.29 4.06 -13.25
N ALA A 878 25.91 5.19 -13.83
CA ALA A 878 26.56 6.48 -13.59
C ALA A 878 26.39 6.92 -12.13
N GLU A 879 25.18 6.84 -11.57
CA GLU A 879 24.91 7.16 -10.15
C GLU A 879 25.61 6.19 -9.18
N THR A 880 25.75 4.91 -9.54
CA THR A 880 26.46 3.93 -8.72
C THR A 880 27.98 4.13 -8.76
N GLN A 881 28.54 4.54 -9.91
CA GLN A 881 29.96 4.91 -10.02
C GLN A 881 30.28 6.23 -9.31
N GLU A 882 29.34 7.18 -9.30
CA GLU A 882 29.47 8.46 -8.61
C GLU A 882 29.51 8.26 -7.09
N LYS A 883 28.52 7.57 -6.52
CA LYS A 883 28.52 7.22 -5.09
C LYS A 883 29.77 6.42 -4.68
N ALA A 884 30.24 5.50 -5.52
CA ALA A 884 31.46 4.73 -5.24
C ALA A 884 32.73 5.61 -5.15
N LYS A 885 32.87 6.63 -6.02
CA LYS A 885 34.01 7.55 -6.01
C LYS A 885 33.97 8.50 -4.82
N HIS A 886 32.80 8.97 -4.42
CA HIS A 886 32.62 9.78 -3.19
C HIS A 886 33.01 8.95 -1.96
N CYS A 887 32.51 7.72 -1.83
CA CYS A 887 32.88 6.84 -0.72
C CYS A 887 34.40 6.55 -0.68
N GLU A 888 35.03 6.30 -1.83
CA GLU A 888 36.48 6.08 -1.91
C GLU A 888 37.29 7.28 -1.42
N LEU A 889 36.90 8.50 -1.83
CA LEU A 889 37.57 9.72 -1.41
C LEU A 889 37.39 9.99 0.10
N LEU A 890 36.19 9.76 0.64
CA LEU A 890 35.89 9.92 2.06
C LEU A 890 36.65 8.92 2.95
N GLU A 891 36.73 7.66 2.53
CA GLU A 891 37.57 6.67 3.20
C GLU A 891 39.04 7.09 3.19
N ARG A 892 39.51 7.68 2.09
CA ARG A 892 40.89 8.17 2.00
C ARG A 892 41.13 9.34 2.95
N PHE A 893 40.23 10.32 3.04
CA PHE A 893 40.35 11.42 4.02
C PHE A 893 40.29 10.95 5.47
N SER A 894 39.47 9.95 5.80
CA SER A 894 39.41 9.40 7.15
C SER A 894 40.73 8.74 7.62
N ARG A 895 41.60 8.35 6.67
CA ARG A 895 42.94 7.83 6.97
C ARG A 895 43.99 8.94 7.06
N LEU A 896 43.81 10.04 6.33
CA LEU A 896 44.78 11.12 6.20
C LEU A 896 44.60 12.23 7.24
N ILE A 897 43.37 12.47 7.71
CA ILE A 897 43.03 13.59 8.60
C ILE A 897 42.62 13.03 9.97
N PRO A 898 43.48 13.17 11.01
CA PRO A 898 43.19 12.64 12.34
C PRO A 898 42.25 13.53 13.18
N ASP A 899 42.01 14.76 12.75
CA ASP A 899 41.09 15.70 13.40
C ASP A 899 39.64 15.43 12.96
N ASN A 900 38.82 14.94 13.89
CA ASN A 900 37.42 14.56 13.64
C ASN A 900 36.53 15.76 13.26
N GLU A 901 36.84 16.97 13.73
CA GLU A 901 36.07 18.16 13.41
C GLU A 901 36.36 18.60 11.96
N VAL A 902 37.63 18.64 11.58
CA VAL A 902 38.05 18.92 10.20
C VAL A 902 37.57 17.84 9.24
N LEU A 903 37.63 16.55 9.64
CA LEU A 903 37.11 15.43 8.85
C LEU A 903 35.60 15.51 8.66
N GLY A 904 34.85 15.97 9.68
CA GLY A 904 33.41 16.21 9.57
C GLY A 904 33.08 17.29 8.53
N HIS A 905 33.84 18.39 8.50
CA HIS A 905 33.66 19.44 7.50
C HIS A 905 34.02 18.96 6.08
N ILE A 906 35.10 18.18 5.93
CA ILE A 906 35.46 17.58 4.64
C ILE A 906 34.37 16.63 4.15
N LYS A 907 33.78 15.82 5.04
CA LYS A 907 32.68 14.92 4.69
C LYS A 907 31.48 15.67 4.10
N ASN A 908 31.01 16.70 4.79
CA ASN A 908 29.90 17.52 4.31
C ASN A 908 30.21 18.17 2.96
N VAL A 909 31.41 18.75 2.81
CA VAL A 909 31.82 19.39 1.55
C VAL A 909 31.89 18.37 0.40
N ILE A 910 32.47 17.19 0.61
CA ILE A 910 32.59 16.16 -0.43
C ILE A 910 31.22 15.54 -0.80
N GLU A 911 30.31 15.41 0.16
CA GLU A 911 28.94 14.94 -0.07
C GLU A 911 28.09 15.98 -0.84
N GLU A 912 28.36 17.28 -0.68
CA GLU A 912 27.67 18.38 -1.38
C GLU A 912 28.22 18.67 -2.79
N VAL A 913 29.38 18.11 -3.17
CA VAL A 913 29.97 18.30 -4.51
C VAL A 913 29.20 17.50 -5.56
N THR A 914 28.49 18.24 -6.43
CA THR A 914 27.72 17.70 -7.57
C THR A 914 28.52 17.59 -8.88
N ASP A 915 29.73 18.17 -8.95
CA ASP A 915 30.62 18.03 -10.11
C ASP A 915 31.65 16.91 -9.89
N LEU A 916 31.38 15.75 -10.49
CA LEU A 916 32.24 14.57 -10.52
C LEU A 916 33.71 14.85 -10.90
N LYS A 917 33.98 15.87 -11.70
CA LYS A 917 35.36 16.20 -12.10
C LYS A 917 36.21 16.67 -10.92
N ILE A 918 35.60 17.30 -9.92
CA ILE A 918 36.26 17.74 -8.69
C ILE A 918 36.66 16.52 -7.85
N ILE A 919 35.76 15.54 -7.73
CA ILE A 919 36.01 14.29 -7.00
C ILE A 919 37.12 13.47 -7.67
N GLU A 920 37.08 13.34 -9.00
CA GLU A 920 38.13 12.68 -9.77
C GLU A 920 39.48 13.41 -9.64
N GLN A 921 39.47 14.75 -9.64
CA GLN A 921 40.66 15.55 -9.45
C GLN A 921 41.27 15.34 -8.06
N LEU A 922 40.45 15.33 -7.01
CA LEU A 922 40.92 15.07 -5.64
C LEU A 922 41.44 13.64 -5.48
N LEU A 923 40.76 12.65 -6.05
CA LEU A 923 41.23 11.26 -6.08
C LEU A 923 42.57 11.12 -6.81
N SER A 924 42.85 11.95 -7.82
CA SER A 924 44.11 11.92 -8.57
C SER A 924 45.32 12.47 -7.79
N TYR A 925 45.10 13.23 -6.71
CA TYR A 925 46.18 13.77 -5.89
C TYR A 925 46.80 12.70 -4.98
N ASN A 926 48.09 12.85 -4.65
CA ASN A 926 48.76 11.98 -3.69
C ASN A 926 48.41 12.35 -2.24
N ASP A 927 48.71 11.46 -1.31
CA ASP A 927 48.35 11.62 0.11
C ASP A 927 49.03 12.85 0.73
N SER A 928 50.25 13.16 0.32
CA SER A 928 51.01 14.36 0.72
C SER A 928 50.28 15.66 0.32
N THR A 929 49.66 15.68 -0.86
CA THR A 929 48.86 16.81 -1.35
C THR A 929 47.55 16.94 -0.57
N LEU A 930 46.87 15.82 -0.29
CA LEU A 930 45.56 15.81 0.38
C LEU A 930 45.63 16.04 1.89
N SER A 931 46.79 15.78 2.52
CA SER A 931 47.00 15.96 3.97
C SER A 931 47.69 17.27 4.36
N SER A 932 48.12 18.09 3.39
CA SER A 932 48.74 19.39 3.67
C SER A 932 47.72 20.37 4.28
N PRO A 933 48.04 21.06 5.40
CA PRO A 933 47.11 21.98 6.08
C PRO A 933 46.52 23.06 5.16
N GLU A 934 47.32 23.62 4.24
CA GLU A 934 46.87 24.64 3.29
C GLU A 934 45.87 24.10 2.27
N ASN A 935 46.06 22.85 1.82
CA ASN A 935 45.16 22.19 0.87
C ASN A 935 43.89 21.69 1.56
N VAL A 936 44.01 21.19 2.79
CA VAL A 936 42.87 20.81 3.63
C VAL A 936 41.97 22.01 3.88
N GLN A 937 42.55 23.17 4.21
CA GLN A 937 41.78 24.41 4.38
C GLN A 937 41.15 24.89 3.06
N ALA A 938 41.82 24.70 1.92
CA ALA A 938 41.25 25.00 0.61
C ALA A 938 40.06 24.07 0.27
N ILE A 939 40.12 22.80 0.66
CA ILE A 939 39.05 21.82 0.45
C ILE A 939 37.87 22.11 1.39
N VAL A 940 38.11 22.34 2.68
CA VAL A 940 37.07 22.73 3.65
C VAL A 940 36.39 24.04 3.26
N GLY A 941 37.13 24.98 2.67
CA GLY A 941 36.58 26.23 2.17
C GLY A 941 36.06 26.18 0.72
N GLU A 942 35.85 24.99 0.13
CA GLU A 942 35.35 24.79 -1.25
C GLU A 942 36.17 25.47 -2.37
N ASN A 943 37.41 25.85 -2.08
CA ASN A 943 38.32 26.51 -3.01
C ASN A 943 39.20 25.45 -3.74
N PHE A 944 38.59 24.46 -4.39
CA PHE A 944 39.29 23.30 -4.98
C PHE A 944 40.39 23.68 -6.00
N THR A 945 40.24 24.81 -6.69
CA THR A 945 41.24 25.32 -7.64
C THR A 945 42.53 25.83 -6.98
N LYS A 946 42.53 26.02 -5.65
CA LYS A 946 43.70 26.46 -4.87
C LYS A 946 44.51 25.30 -4.28
N VAL A 947 44.08 24.04 -4.49
CA VAL A 947 44.84 22.86 -4.05
C VAL A 947 46.14 22.79 -4.86
N LYS A 948 47.28 22.87 -4.17
CA LYS A 948 48.61 22.82 -4.78
C LYS A 948 49.17 21.40 -4.69
N VAL A 949 49.50 20.82 -5.84
CA VAL A 949 50.12 19.49 -5.91
C VAL A 949 51.51 19.51 -5.27
N ILE A 950 51.74 18.62 -4.32
CA ILE A 950 53.02 18.41 -3.63
C ILE A 950 53.66 17.15 -4.24
N SER A 951 54.84 17.29 -4.83
CA SER A 951 55.58 16.15 -5.41
C SER A 951 56.10 15.22 -4.32
N ASP A 952 55.98 13.90 -4.51
CA ASP A 952 56.59 12.91 -3.62
C ASP A 952 58.12 12.92 -3.79
N GLU A 953 58.82 13.67 -2.95
CA GLU A 953 60.27 13.52 -2.81
C GLU A 953 60.58 12.27 -1.96
N MET A 954 61.29 11.31 -2.57
CA MET A 954 61.97 10.24 -1.84
C MET A 954 62.97 10.84 -0.86
N ILE A 955 62.67 10.80 0.43
CA ILE A 955 63.67 11.03 1.49
C ILE A 955 63.75 9.78 2.36
N GLY A 956 64.94 9.17 2.34
CA GLY A 956 65.28 7.97 3.07
C GLY A 956 65.45 8.19 4.57
N THR A 957 65.34 7.06 5.28
CA THR A 957 65.85 6.75 6.62
C THR A 957 66.56 7.87 7.38
N GLN A 958 65.91 8.35 8.44
CA GLN A 958 66.54 8.58 9.74
C GLN A 958 65.48 8.64 10.86
N GLN A 959 65.59 7.73 11.84
CA GLN A 959 65.02 7.92 13.18
C GLN A 959 65.78 9.06 13.88
N PRO A 960 65.13 9.86 14.73
CA PRO A 960 65.27 9.59 16.17
C PRO A 960 64.05 9.94 17.07
N ASP A 961 64.03 9.22 18.19
CA ASP A 961 63.50 9.43 19.55
C ASP A 961 62.65 10.66 19.96
N ALA A 962 61.59 10.32 20.71
CA ALA A 962 61.13 10.81 22.02
C ALA A 962 60.95 12.32 22.36
N LEU A 963 59.88 12.55 23.14
CA LEU A 963 59.61 13.62 24.13
C LEU A 963 58.85 14.92 23.72
N SER A 964 57.57 14.94 24.14
CA SER A 964 57.02 15.83 25.20
C SER A 964 56.16 17.06 24.84
N LEU A 965 55.19 17.28 25.75
CA LEU A 965 54.54 18.53 26.21
C LEU A 965 53.47 19.13 25.28
N LYS A 966 52.18 19.07 25.67
CA LYS A 966 51.43 19.97 26.60
C LYS A 966 51.05 21.32 25.97
N GLN A 967 49.72 21.58 25.98
CA GLN A 967 49.03 22.87 26.25
C GLN A 967 49.25 23.99 25.20
N ASP A 968 48.29 24.82 24.77
CA ASP A 968 47.10 25.40 25.41
C ASP A 968 46.09 25.97 24.37
N PHE A 969 44.90 26.27 24.89
CA PHE A 969 43.72 26.95 24.34
C PHE A 969 43.94 28.30 23.60
N SER A 970 43.06 28.62 22.63
CA SER A 970 42.19 29.83 22.59
C SER A 970 41.34 29.83 21.31
N ILE A 971 40.01 29.64 21.37
CA ILE A 971 38.94 30.68 21.38
C ILE A 971 39.25 31.91 20.51
N ALA A 972 38.54 32.09 19.38
CA ALA A 972 37.56 33.17 19.23
C ALA A 972 36.90 33.23 17.83
N ARG A 973 35.56 33.25 17.87
CA ARG A 973 34.54 33.62 16.87
C ARG A 973 34.08 32.59 15.87
#